data_AF-A0A518DUC5-F1
#
_entry.id   AF-A0A518DUC5-F1
#
_cell.length_a   1.000
_cell.length_b   1.000
_cell.length_c   1.000
_cell.angle_alpha   90.00
_cell.angle_beta   90.00
_cell.angle_gamma   90.00
#
_symmetry.space_group_name_H-M   'P 1'
#
loop_
_entity.id
_entity.type
_entity.pdbx_description
1 polymer ?
#
loop_
_entity_poly.entity_id
_entity_poly.type
_entity_poly.pdbx_seq_one_letter_code
_entity_poly.pdbx_strand_id
1 'polypeptide(L)'
;MTWTPAFYRKIIYLALIGVALVPLYGLGAPATRSTAAPNTDAGDDRPEEVRQTQTGSRGGWLAQMRSEHQLSQTSLGEIDPASETMKLATLGLRGVAANLLWQQAIEFKKKHDHDNLRATLNQITKLQPNFLSVWQFQAHNLSYNVSIEFDDYRQRYLWVKKGIQFLIEGTRYNRDNDALLTDIAWYLGQKIGRSDERKQFRQLYREDKDFQNSMPAYIDVDRAQGDNWLMSKEWYRYTEDVVEKNPRKSKKSPLLFHSHLPMAQINYARDLYDDFEPHEVAREQWEVADEDWKRFGTLTLPSTWGFLYSLDELDERRAQLKKLEAELDELVPGARETLVEKRRQDFTPEQLSAIDVSPEDRTDEQWEIAFHIETIVIPANQIADMASPEVRTRANRLAVEIEDLRILIDRIASYRNQVNYNYWLQRCEAEKTDLMLSARQETFAGHREYKATNISDSIDHFERGFQLWDQLLSLHPDLIDGETADDIVDDLMIYRKALDSIDREYPEPFILSDLIAVKTGVQASLAVAKRRARTQQKGTDEPKSEEPKSEEPKTEEPKTEEPKTEEPKTEEPKTEEPKTDKPKTEEPKTDSPIAEPESDEPPGPESAAAGSKPEPATVSPEPASPVQPEPGDEEPPGPERAAAATEADTP
;
A
#
# COMPACT_ATOMS: atom_id res chain seq x y z
N MET A 1 -34.21 -25.99 -74.36
CA MET A 1 -33.03 -25.37 -73.72
C MET A 1 -32.28 -26.46 -72.96
N THR A 2 -31.21 -27.00 -73.53
CA THR A 2 -30.32 -27.94 -72.84
C THR A 2 -29.25 -27.10 -72.13
N TRP A 3 -29.34 -27.01 -70.82
CA TRP A 3 -28.38 -26.25 -70.02
C TRP A 3 -26.98 -26.84 -70.18
N THR A 4 -25.97 -25.98 -70.35
CA THR A 4 -24.58 -26.43 -70.53
C THR A 4 -24.02 -26.99 -69.21
N PRO A 5 -23.06 -27.94 -69.26
CA PRO A 5 -22.41 -28.47 -68.05
C PRO A 5 -21.85 -27.40 -67.11
N ALA A 6 -21.42 -26.25 -67.66
CA ALA A 6 -20.96 -25.11 -66.88
C ALA A 6 -22.06 -24.44 -66.05
N PHE A 7 -23.30 -24.41 -66.55
CA PHE A 7 -24.44 -23.86 -65.81
C PHE A 7 -24.82 -24.77 -64.63
N TYR A 8 -24.84 -26.09 -64.83
CA TYR A 8 -25.06 -27.06 -63.75
C TYR A 8 -24.00 -26.92 -62.65
N ARG A 9 -22.72 -26.75 -63.00
CA ARG A 9 -21.65 -26.50 -62.02
C ARG A 9 -21.90 -25.23 -61.22
N LYS A 10 -22.29 -24.11 -61.86
CA LYS A 10 -22.60 -22.85 -61.15
C LYS A 10 -23.76 -23.00 -60.17
N ILE A 11 -24.83 -23.72 -60.55
CA ILE A 11 -25.95 -24.02 -59.64
C ILE A 11 -25.47 -24.89 -58.48
N ILE A 12 -24.68 -25.93 -58.74
CA ILE A 12 -24.14 -26.79 -57.69
C ILE A 12 -23.24 -25.98 -56.74
N TYR A 13 -22.39 -25.09 -57.26
CA TYR A 13 -21.59 -24.20 -56.42
C TYR A 13 -22.44 -23.26 -55.57
N LEU A 14 -23.49 -22.64 -56.13
CA LEU A 14 -24.41 -21.80 -55.35
C LEU A 14 -25.16 -22.60 -54.28
N ALA A 15 -25.56 -23.83 -54.59
CA ALA A 15 -26.19 -24.73 -53.62
C ALA A 15 -25.20 -25.13 -52.51
N LEU A 16 -23.95 -25.47 -52.84
CA LEU A 16 -22.90 -25.78 -51.87
C LEU A 16 -22.54 -24.57 -51.00
N ILE A 17 -22.47 -23.37 -51.58
CA ILE A 17 -22.30 -22.11 -50.83
C ILE A 17 -23.48 -21.90 -49.88
N GLY A 18 -24.72 -22.08 -50.37
CA GLY A 18 -25.92 -21.98 -49.54
C GLY A 18 -25.90 -22.96 -48.36
N VAL A 19 -25.51 -24.21 -48.60
CA VAL A 19 -25.34 -25.23 -47.54
C VAL A 19 -24.22 -24.84 -46.57
N ALA A 20 -23.10 -24.31 -47.04
CA ALA A 20 -21.99 -23.85 -46.20
C ALA A 20 -22.33 -22.60 -45.36
N LEU A 21 -23.25 -21.76 -45.84
CA LEU A 21 -23.72 -20.58 -45.09
C LEU A 21 -24.59 -20.95 -43.87
N VAL A 22 -25.28 -22.09 -43.87
CA VAL A 22 -26.12 -22.53 -42.74
C VAL A 22 -25.32 -22.74 -41.44
N PRO A 23 -24.23 -23.55 -41.40
CA PRO A 23 -23.42 -23.68 -40.20
C PRO A 23 -22.69 -22.38 -39.85
N LEU A 24 -22.26 -21.57 -40.84
CA LEU A 24 -21.65 -20.27 -40.60
C LEU A 24 -22.62 -19.29 -39.92
N TYR A 25 -23.89 -19.28 -40.34
CA TYR A 25 -24.94 -18.48 -39.71
C TYR A 25 -25.24 -19.00 -38.30
N GLY A 26 -25.39 -20.32 -38.12
CA GLY A 26 -25.63 -20.93 -36.81
C GLY A 26 -24.50 -20.69 -35.81
N LEU A 27 -23.24 -20.63 -36.27
CA LEU A 27 -22.08 -20.32 -35.44
C LEU A 27 -21.92 -18.82 -35.18
N GLY A 28 -22.08 -17.99 -36.22
CA GLY A 28 -21.61 -16.60 -36.24
C GLY A 28 -22.69 -15.51 -36.23
N ALA A 29 -23.99 -15.85 -36.27
CA ALA A 29 -25.04 -14.84 -36.26
C ALA A 29 -24.94 -13.95 -35.01
N PRO A 30 -24.94 -12.61 -35.16
CA PRO A 30 -24.89 -11.71 -34.01
C PRO A 30 -26.18 -11.78 -33.20
N ALA A 31 -26.07 -11.56 -31.89
CA ALA A 31 -27.24 -11.30 -31.06
C ALA A 31 -27.82 -9.93 -31.42
N THR A 32 -29.14 -9.81 -31.49
CA THR A 32 -29.83 -8.54 -31.79
C THR A 32 -30.68 -8.12 -30.59
N ARG A 33 -30.70 -6.83 -30.28
CA ARG A 33 -31.72 -6.26 -29.37
C ARG A 33 -32.83 -5.67 -30.20
N SER A 34 -34.09 -6.00 -29.89
CA SER A 34 -35.22 -5.24 -30.43
C SER A 34 -35.39 -3.95 -29.62
N THR A 35 -35.33 -2.81 -30.30
CA THR A 35 -35.70 -1.50 -29.73
C THR A 35 -37.17 -1.22 -29.98
N ALA A 36 -38.05 -2.19 -29.71
CA ALA A 36 -39.46 -1.87 -29.61
C ALA A 36 -39.68 -1.14 -28.28
N ALA A 37 -40.19 0.09 -28.33
CA ALA A 37 -40.62 0.82 -27.14
C ALA A 37 -41.56 -0.08 -26.30
N PRO A 38 -41.49 -0.07 -24.96
CA PRO A 38 -42.41 -0.84 -24.17
C PRO A 38 -43.82 -0.33 -24.47
N ASN A 39 -44.70 -1.20 -24.99
CA ASN A 39 -46.13 -0.93 -24.94
C ASN A 39 -46.49 -0.79 -23.46
N THR A 40 -46.86 0.43 -23.07
CA THR A 40 -47.35 0.77 -21.75
C THR A 40 -48.82 0.35 -21.66
N ASP A 41 -49.06 -0.96 -21.64
CA ASP A 41 -50.34 -1.48 -21.14
C ASP A 41 -50.17 -1.79 -19.66
N ALA A 42 -50.89 -1.02 -18.83
CA ALA A 42 -50.85 -1.09 -17.38
C ALA A 42 -51.45 -2.42 -16.89
N GLY A 43 -50.64 -3.22 -16.18
CA GLY A 43 -51.14 -4.37 -15.42
C GLY A 43 -50.23 -5.60 -15.28
N ASP A 44 -48.90 -5.47 -15.23
CA ASP A 44 -47.98 -6.59 -14.97
C ASP A 44 -47.11 -6.33 -13.72
N ASP A 45 -47.48 -6.98 -12.61
CA ASP A 45 -46.91 -6.84 -11.25
C ASP A 45 -45.72 -7.77 -10.98
N ARG A 46 -44.90 -8.08 -12.00
CA ARG A 46 -43.68 -8.89 -11.81
C ARG A 46 -42.46 -8.03 -11.46
N PRO A 47 -41.48 -8.56 -10.68
CA PRO A 47 -40.27 -7.83 -10.24
C PRO A 47 -39.44 -7.27 -11.40
N GLU A 48 -38.73 -6.17 -11.15
CA GLU A 48 -37.97 -5.42 -12.17
C GLU A 48 -36.90 -6.25 -12.91
N GLU A 49 -36.30 -7.25 -12.26
CA GLU A 49 -35.39 -8.22 -12.89
C GLU A 49 -36.04 -9.05 -14.02
N VAL A 50 -37.37 -9.24 -13.97
CA VAL A 50 -38.13 -10.01 -14.97
C VAL A 50 -38.59 -9.14 -16.14
N ARG A 51 -38.64 -7.81 -15.99
CA ARG A 51 -39.01 -6.87 -17.08
C ARG A 51 -37.94 -6.77 -18.16
N GLN A 52 -36.69 -7.15 -17.87
CA GLN A 52 -35.57 -7.16 -18.84
C GLN A 52 -35.43 -8.45 -19.66
N THR A 53 -36.49 -9.24 -19.85
CA THR A 53 -36.43 -10.31 -20.87
C THR A 53 -36.49 -9.69 -22.27
N GLN A 54 -35.30 -9.39 -22.77
CA GLN A 54 -34.96 -8.93 -24.12
C GLN A 54 -35.77 -9.68 -25.20
N THR A 55 -36.62 -8.97 -25.94
CA THR A 55 -37.25 -9.46 -27.19
C THR A 55 -36.26 -9.43 -28.35
N GLY A 56 -35.09 -10.05 -28.17
CA GLY A 56 -33.98 -10.06 -29.12
C GLY A 56 -33.55 -11.48 -29.50
N SER A 57 -32.95 -11.67 -30.69
CA SER A 57 -32.35 -12.97 -31.04
C SER A 57 -31.13 -13.22 -30.16
N ARG A 58 -31.03 -14.41 -29.55
CA ARG A 58 -29.85 -14.86 -28.78
C ARG A 58 -28.57 -14.97 -29.62
N GLY A 59 -28.69 -14.85 -30.96
CA GLY A 59 -27.58 -15.03 -31.90
C GLY A 59 -27.19 -16.49 -32.07
N GLY A 60 -26.13 -16.72 -32.84
CA GLY A 60 -25.52 -18.04 -33.05
C GLY A 60 -24.72 -18.52 -31.84
N TRP A 61 -24.19 -19.74 -31.91
CA TRP A 61 -23.51 -20.39 -30.79
C TRP A 61 -22.35 -19.57 -30.21
N LEU A 62 -21.53 -18.89 -31.04
CA LEU A 62 -20.43 -18.06 -30.53
C LEU A 62 -20.92 -16.82 -29.78
N ALA A 63 -22.05 -16.23 -30.17
CA ALA A 63 -22.63 -15.08 -29.47
C ALA A 63 -23.15 -15.51 -28.09
N GLN A 64 -23.78 -16.68 -28.01
CA GLN A 64 -24.26 -17.27 -26.77
C GLN A 64 -23.10 -17.63 -25.83
N MET A 65 -22.06 -18.33 -26.33
CA MET A 65 -20.84 -18.64 -25.57
C MET A 65 -20.15 -17.38 -25.05
N ARG A 66 -20.08 -16.30 -25.85
CA ARG A 66 -19.52 -15.01 -25.38
C ARG A 66 -20.36 -14.37 -24.29
N SER A 67 -21.68 -14.51 -24.34
CA SER A 67 -22.56 -14.00 -23.29
C SER A 67 -22.43 -14.82 -22.01
N GLU A 68 -22.44 -16.15 -22.12
CA GLU A 68 -22.32 -17.09 -21.01
C GLU A 68 -21.00 -16.92 -20.26
N HIS A 69 -19.90 -16.76 -20.98
CA HIS A 69 -18.58 -16.53 -20.39
C HIS A 69 -18.23 -15.06 -20.17
N GLN A 70 -19.18 -14.13 -20.34
CA GLN A 70 -18.96 -12.68 -20.20
C GLN A 70 -17.78 -12.14 -21.05
N LEU A 71 -17.53 -12.74 -22.21
CA LEU A 71 -16.50 -12.35 -23.18
C LEU A 71 -17.01 -11.36 -24.24
N SER A 72 -18.24 -10.88 -24.09
CA SER A 72 -18.82 -9.88 -24.97
C SER A 72 -18.32 -8.48 -24.61
N GLN A 73 -18.22 -7.57 -25.59
CA GLN A 73 -17.89 -6.16 -25.29
C GLN A 73 -18.94 -5.52 -24.37
N THR A 74 -20.21 -5.92 -24.50
CA THR A 74 -21.31 -5.48 -23.63
C THR A 74 -21.17 -5.91 -22.17
N SER A 75 -20.38 -6.95 -21.88
CA SER A 75 -20.12 -7.39 -20.51
C SER A 75 -18.85 -6.77 -19.91
N LEU A 76 -18.04 -6.04 -20.69
CA LEU A 76 -16.85 -5.35 -20.16
C LEU A 76 -17.17 -3.92 -19.67
N GLY A 77 -18.15 -3.26 -20.28
CA GLY A 77 -18.54 -1.91 -19.94
C GLY A 77 -19.41 -1.26 -21.02
N GLU A 78 -19.40 0.07 -21.04
CA GLU A 78 -20.09 0.88 -22.04
C GLU A 78 -19.48 0.71 -23.43
N ILE A 79 -20.31 0.75 -24.46
CA ILE A 79 -19.87 0.77 -25.85
C ILE A 79 -19.93 2.22 -26.33
N ASP A 80 -18.78 2.77 -26.70
CA ASP A 80 -18.69 4.12 -27.24
C ASP A 80 -18.87 4.10 -28.77
N PRO A 81 -19.90 4.78 -29.32
CA PRO A 81 -20.14 4.86 -30.76
C PRO A 81 -18.95 5.41 -31.55
N ALA A 82 -18.19 6.35 -31.00
CA ALA A 82 -17.00 6.89 -31.65
C ALA A 82 -15.90 5.81 -31.73
N SER A 83 -15.72 5.05 -30.66
CA SER A 83 -14.79 3.92 -30.61
C SER A 83 -15.15 2.82 -31.62
N GLU A 84 -16.43 2.45 -31.72
CA GLU A 84 -16.90 1.48 -32.73
C GLU A 84 -16.75 2.02 -34.17
N THR A 85 -17.02 3.30 -34.38
CA THR A 85 -16.79 3.96 -35.68
C THR A 85 -15.31 3.93 -36.06
N MET A 86 -14.40 4.24 -35.13
CA MET A 86 -12.97 4.16 -35.36
C MET A 86 -12.51 2.73 -35.65
N LYS A 87 -13.01 1.73 -34.90
CA LYS A 87 -12.73 0.31 -35.18
C LYS A 87 -13.15 -0.06 -36.61
N LEU A 88 -14.33 0.34 -37.05
CA LEU A 88 -14.80 0.13 -38.42
C LEU A 88 -13.95 0.87 -39.45
N ALA A 89 -13.62 2.13 -39.19
CA ALA A 89 -12.81 2.96 -40.09
C ALA A 89 -11.39 2.40 -40.30
N THR A 90 -10.82 1.73 -39.29
CA THR A 90 -9.52 1.06 -39.43
C THR A 90 -9.56 -0.24 -40.26
N LEU A 91 -10.74 -0.73 -40.67
CA LEU A 91 -10.91 -1.94 -41.47
C LEU A 91 -10.15 -3.17 -40.93
N GLY A 92 -10.07 -3.29 -39.60
CA GLY A 92 -9.33 -4.38 -38.93
C GLY A 92 -7.86 -4.08 -38.64
N LEU A 93 -7.31 -2.97 -39.14
CA LEU A 93 -5.93 -2.51 -38.87
C LEU A 93 -5.82 -1.69 -37.58
N ARG A 94 -6.75 -1.87 -36.63
CA ARG A 94 -6.79 -1.14 -35.35
C ARG A 94 -5.47 -1.17 -34.59
N GLY A 95 -4.76 -2.31 -34.61
CA GLY A 95 -3.48 -2.47 -33.92
C GLY A 95 -2.37 -1.64 -34.55
N VAL A 96 -2.35 -1.53 -35.89
CA VAL A 96 -1.39 -0.68 -36.62
C VAL A 96 -1.66 0.79 -36.33
N ALA A 97 -2.93 1.21 -36.40
CA ALA A 97 -3.33 2.57 -36.08
C ALA A 97 -2.96 2.95 -34.64
N ALA A 98 -3.24 2.07 -33.67
CA ALA A 98 -2.85 2.28 -32.29
C ALA A 98 -1.33 2.40 -32.12
N ASN A 99 -0.54 1.54 -32.76
CA ASN A 99 0.93 1.61 -32.69
C ASN A 99 1.49 2.92 -33.27
N LEU A 100 0.92 3.42 -34.38
CA LEU A 100 1.31 4.71 -34.94
C LEU A 100 1.00 5.87 -33.98
N LEU A 101 -0.17 5.84 -33.35
CA LEU A 101 -0.53 6.83 -32.34
C LEU A 101 0.37 6.73 -31.09
N TRP A 102 0.74 5.53 -30.66
CA TRP A 102 1.70 5.35 -29.57
C TRP A 102 3.08 5.93 -29.91
N GLN A 103 3.56 5.73 -31.14
CA GLN A 103 4.80 6.36 -31.60
C GLN A 103 4.68 7.89 -31.62
N GLN A 104 3.56 8.43 -32.10
CA GLN A 104 3.30 9.88 -32.06
C GLN A 104 3.25 10.42 -30.63
N ALA A 105 2.60 9.71 -29.71
CA ALA A 105 2.53 10.09 -28.30
C ALA A 105 3.93 10.11 -27.67
N ILE A 106 4.80 9.14 -27.98
CA ILE A 106 6.19 9.15 -27.52
C ILE A 106 6.95 10.37 -28.06
N GLU A 107 6.76 10.72 -29.33
CA GLU A 107 7.41 11.90 -29.92
C GLU A 107 6.89 13.23 -29.35
N PHE A 108 5.58 13.37 -29.13
CA PHE A 108 5.02 14.55 -28.46
C PHE A 108 5.50 14.67 -27.02
N LYS A 109 5.61 13.55 -26.30
CA LYS A 109 6.21 13.52 -24.95
C LYS A 109 7.65 14.03 -24.97
N LYS A 110 8.50 13.56 -25.90
CA LYS A 110 9.89 14.04 -26.03
C LYS A 110 10.00 15.54 -26.32
N LYS A 111 9.00 16.11 -26.98
CA LYS A 111 8.96 17.53 -27.36
C LYS A 111 8.27 18.42 -26.32
N HIS A 112 7.81 17.87 -25.19
CA HIS A 112 6.98 18.58 -24.21
C HIS A 112 5.72 19.21 -24.84
N ASP A 113 5.17 18.59 -25.88
CA ASP A 113 3.94 19.03 -26.54
C ASP A 113 2.73 18.36 -25.88
N HIS A 114 2.36 18.87 -24.72
CA HIS A 114 1.34 18.27 -23.85
C HIS A 114 -0.07 18.25 -24.49
N ASP A 115 -0.38 19.24 -25.35
CA ASP A 115 -1.69 19.33 -26.00
C ASP A 115 -1.87 18.26 -27.07
N ASN A 116 -0.89 18.11 -27.97
CA ASN A 116 -0.94 17.07 -28.98
C ASN A 116 -0.78 15.67 -28.36
N LEU A 117 0.06 15.54 -27.32
CA LEU A 117 0.15 14.31 -26.54
C LEU A 117 -1.25 13.91 -26.02
N ARG A 118 -1.94 14.79 -25.31
CA ARG A 118 -3.29 14.54 -24.78
C ARG A 118 -4.28 14.17 -25.90
N ALA A 119 -4.27 14.88 -27.03
CA ALA A 119 -5.15 14.58 -28.16
C ALA A 119 -4.90 13.19 -28.74
N THR A 120 -3.64 12.81 -28.95
CA THR A 120 -3.25 11.49 -29.46
C THR A 120 -3.67 10.38 -28.48
N LEU A 121 -3.49 10.58 -27.18
CA LEU A 121 -3.87 9.60 -26.17
C LEU A 121 -5.39 9.40 -26.09
N ASN A 122 -6.16 10.48 -26.23
CA ASN A 122 -7.60 10.38 -26.36
C ASN A 122 -8.00 9.57 -27.60
N GLN A 123 -7.27 9.66 -28.72
CA GLN A 123 -7.54 8.79 -29.87
C GLN A 123 -7.20 7.32 -29.58
N ILE A 124 -6.14 7.06 -28.81
CA ILE A 124 -5.77 5.71 -28.39
C ILE A 124 -6.82 5.12 -27.45
N THR A 125 -7.36 5.87 -26.48
CA THR A 125 -8.43 5.36 -25.60
C THR A 125 -9.69 5.01 -26.39
N LYS A 126 -9.99 5.73 -27.47
CA LYS A 126 -11.12 5.40 -28.36
C LYS A 126 -10.84 4.17 -29.25
N LEU A 127 -9.60 3.95 -29.67
CA LEU A 127 -9.24 2.75 -30.45
C LEU A 127 -9.12 1.49 -29.57
N GLN A 128 -8.65 1.65 -28.33
CA GLN A 128 -8.34 0.57 -27.41
C GLN A 128 -8.93 0.82 -26.00
N PRO A 129 -10.25 1.02 -25.85
CA PRO A 129 -10.85 1.40 -24.56
C PRO A 129 -10.71 0.33 -23.48
N ASN A 130 -10.56 -0.94 -23.86
CA ASN A 130 -10.37 -2.05 -22.92
C ASN A 130 -8.89 -2.38 -22.65
N PHE A 131 -7.94 -1.62 -23.20
CA PHE A 131 -6.53 -1.84 -22.93
C PHE A 131 -6.11 -0.98 -21.74
N LEU A 132 -6.07 -1.60 -20.55
CA LEU A 132 -5.87 -0.93 -19.26
C LEU A 132 -4.63 -0.05 -19.22
N SER A 133 -3.54 -0.48 -19.87
CA SER A 133 -2.28 0.25 -19.87
C SER A 133 -2.40 1.65 -20.46
N VAL A 134 -3.35 1.91 -21.37
CA VAL A 134 -3.61 3.28 -21.87
C VAL A 134 -4.05 4.18 -20.71
N TRP A 135 -5.00 3.70 -19.90
CA TRP A 135 -5.56 4.43 -18.77
C TRP A 135 -4.52 4.62 -17.66
N GLN A 136 -3.85 3.53 -17.28
CA GLN A 136 -2.85 3.52 -16.20
C GLN A 136 -1.66 4.41 -16.53
N PHE A 137 -1.07 4.25 -17.71
CA PHE A 137 0.12 5.01 -18.11
C PHE A 137 -0.19 6.51 -18.21
N GLN A 138 -1.38 6.88 -18.71
CA GLN A 138 -1.73 8.29 -18.83
C GLN A 138 -2.14 8.94 -17.52
N ALA A 139 -2.86 8.23 -16.66
CA ALA A 139 -3.11 8.69 -15.30
C ALA A 139 -1.81 8.94 -14.54
N HIS A 140 -0.83 8.04 -14.71
CA HIS A 140 0.51 8.22 -14.14
C HIS A 140 1.22 9.42 -14.74
N ASN A 141 1.22 9.55 -16.06
CA ASN A 141 1.85 10.67 -16.74
C ASN A 141 1.27 12.02 -16.29
N LEU A 142 -0.06 12.13 -16.16
CA LEU A 142 -0.72 13.34 -15.66
C LEU A 142 -0.40 13.60 -14.18
N SER A 143 -0.53 12.59 -13.33
CA SER A 143 -0.45 12.77 -11.88
C SER A 143 0.98 12.82 -11.33
N TYR A 144 1.97 12.29 -12.06
CA TYR A 144 3.37 12.27 -11.63
C TYR A 144 4.21 13.16 -12.52
N ASN A 145 4.35 12.85 -13.80
CA ASN A 145 5.29 13.54 -14.69
C ASN A 145 4.88 14.99 -14.97
N VAL A 146 3.65 15.21 -15.45
CA VAL A 146 3.18 16.56 -15.78
C VAL A 146 2.96 17.37 -14.52
N SER A 147 2.49 16.75 -13.43
CA SER A 147 2.24 17.47 -12.18
C SER A 147 3.48 18.18 -11.62
N ILE A 148 4.66 17.58 -11.72
CA ILE A 148 5.90 18.14 -11.13
C ILE A 148 6.51 19.26 -11.96
N GLU A 149 6.03 19.49 -13.18
CA GLU A 149 6.52 20.57 -14.07
C GLU A 149 6.01 21.96 -13.63
N PHE A 150 5.11 22.03 -12.65
CA PHE A 150 4.50 23.27 -12.18
C PHE A 150 5.02 23.65 -10.79
N ASP A 151 5.38 24.92 -10.60
CA ASP A 151 5.89 25.45 -9.33
C ASP A 151 4.80 25.59 -8.24
N ASP A 152 3.57 25.91 -8.62
CA ASP A 152 2.44 26.05 -7.68
C ASP A 152 1.79 24.69 -7.38
N TYR A 153 1.78 24.30 -6.10
CA TYR A 153 1.15 23.08 -5.61
C TYR A 153 -0.34 22.97 -6.01
N ARG A 154 -1.05 24.08 -6.18
CA ARG A 154 -2.46 24.06 -6.64
C ARG A 154 -2.58 23.55 -8.07
N GLN A 155 -1.62 23.93 -8.93
CA GLN A 155 -1.57 23.44 -10.30
C GLN A 155 -1.13 21.98 -10.34
N ARG A 156 -0.18 21.57 -9.49
CA ARG A 156 0.19 20.16 -9.33
C ARG A 156 -1.03 19.31 -8.93
N TYR A 157 -1.78 19.74 -7.92
CA TYR A 157 -3.02 19.09 -7.48
C TYR A 157 -4.06 19.00 -8.60
N LEU A 158 -4.23 20.04 -9.43
CA LEU A 158 -5.14 20.00 -10.57
C LEU A 158 -4.78 18.88 -11.56
N TRP A 159 -3.49 18.64 -11.82
CA TRP A 159 -3.04 17.55 -12.69
C TRP A 159 -3.18 16.17 -12.06
N VAL A 160 -2.95 16.05 -10.75
CA VAL A 160 -3.26 14.83 -9.98
C VAL A 160 -4.74 14.49 -10.11
N LYS A 161 -5.63 15.47 -9.88
CA LYS A 161 -7.08 15.30 -10.05
C LYS A 161 -7.43 14.82 -11.46
N LYS A 162 -6.86 15.45 -12.50
CA LYS A 162 -7.11 15.05 -13.90
C LYS A 162 -6.70 13.61 -14.17
N GLY A 163 -5.57 13.15 -13.61
CA GLY A 163 -5.14 11.76 -13.75
C GLY A 163 -6.09 10.78 -13.07
N ILE A 164 -6.57 11.09 -11.87
CA ILE A 164 -7.57 10.26 -11.16
C ILE A 164 -8.89 10.22 -11.94
N GLN A 165 -9.37 11.37 -12.42
CA GLN A 165 -10.57 11.45 -13.26
C GLN A 165 -10.43 10.62 -14.55
N PHE A 166 -9.24 10.59 -15.14
CA PHE A 166 -8.95 9.77 -16.32
C PHE A 166 -9.07 8.28 -16.03
N LEU A 167 -8.60 7.81 -14.86
CA LEU A 167 -8.82 6.43 -14.42
C LEU A 167 -10.30 6.15 -14.21
N ILE A 168 -11.02 7.06 -13.54
CA ILE A 168 -12.47 6.93 -13.30
C ILE A 168 -13.23 6.80 -14.63
N GLU A 169 -12.89 7.60 -15.65
CA GLU A 169 -13.47 7.46 -16.98
C GLU A 169 -13.21 6.07 -17.58
N GLY A 170 -11.99 5.54 -17.42
CA GLY A 170 -11.63 4.21 -17.87
C GLY A 170 -12.48 3.09 -17.26
N THR A 171 -13.01 3.29 -16.04
CA THR A 171 -13.89 2.29 -15.39
C THR A 171 -15.18 2.07 -16.17
N ARG A 172 -15.68 3.09 -16.90
CA ARG A 172 -16.90 2.96 -17.70
C ARG A 172 -16.79 1.85 -18.75
N TYR A 173 -15.59 1.64 -19.26
CA TYR A 173 -15.25 0.64 -20.28
C TYR A 173 -14.70 -0.67 -19.70
N ASN A 174 -14.31 -0.67 -18.42
CA ASN A 174 -13.59 -1.75 -17.76
C ASN A 174 -14.18 -2.03 -16.36
N ARG A 175 -15.51 -2.12 -16.27
CA ARG A 175 -16.25 -2.08 -14.98
C ARG A 175 -15.90 -3.23 -14.04
N ASP A 176 -15.64 -4.41 -14.60
CA ASP A 176 -15.32 -5.62 -13.84
C ASP A 176 -13.81 -5.81 -13.61
N ASN A 177 -12.98 -4.80 -13.93
CA ASN A 177 -11.54 -4.93 -13.81
C ASN A 177 -11.04 -4.32 -12.49
N ASP A 178 -10.60 -5.21 -11.60
CA ASP A 178 -10.10 -4.86 -10.27
C ASP A 178 -8.83 -4.00 -10.29
N ALA A 179 -7.98 -4.14 -11.31
CA ALA A 179 -6.74 -3.39 -11.39
C ALA A 179 -6.99 -1.88 -11.48
N LEU A 180 -7.88 -1.44 -12.38
CA LEU A 180 -8.18 -0.02 -12.56
C LEU A 180 -8.88 0.57 -11.33
N LEU A 181 -9.79 -0.18 -10.71
CA LEU A 181 -10.48 0.24 -9.48
C LEU A 181 -9.49 0.40 -8.32
N THR A 182 -8.56 -0.56 -8.17
CA THR A 182 -7.47 -0.45 -7.18
C THR A 182 -6.57 0.75 -7.47
N ASP A 183 -6.24 1.03 -8.73
CA ASP A 183 -5.37 2.15 -9.07
C ASP A 183 -6.03 3.47 -8.67
N ILE A 184 -7.34 3.63 -8.87
CA ILE A 184 -8.07 4.82 -8.41
C ILE A 184 -7.95 4.96 -6.89
N ALA A 185 -8.22 3.88 -6.15
CA ALA A 185 -8.07 3.85 -4.70
C ALA A 185 -6.65 4.25 -4.28
N TRP A 186 -5.63 3.66 -4.92
CA TRP A 186 -4.23 3.90 -4.62
C TRP A 186 -3.81 5.34 -4.93
N TYR A 187 -4.25 5.94 -6.04
CA TYR A 187 -3.94 7.35 -6.34
C TYR A 187 -4.61 8.29 -5.34
N LEU A 188 -5.88 8.06 -5.00
CA LEU A 188 -6.59 8.85 -3.98
C LEU A 188 -5.91 8.77 -2.62
N GLY A 189 -5.46 7.58 -2.22
CA GLY A 189 -4.74 7.39 -0.97
C GLY A 189 -3.32 7.94 -1.04
N GLN A 190 -2.46 7.31 -1.83
CA GLN A 190 -1.02 7.55 -1.84
C GLN A 190 -0.63 8.88 -2.48
N LYS A 191 -1.14 9.21 -3.68
CA LYS A 191 -0.67 10.42 -4.39
C LYS A 191 -1.09 11.69 -3.65
N ILE A 192 -2.29 11.70 -3.06
CA ILE A 192 -2.79 12.83 -2.27
C ILE A 192 -2.24 12.78 -0.84
N GLY A 193 -2.28 11.61 -0.19
CA GLY A 193 -1.96 11.48 1.24
C GLY A 193 -0.49 11.33 1.59
N ARG A 194 0.40 10.95 0.64
CA ARG A 194 1.83 10.71 0.93
C ARG A 194 2.82 11.49 0.06
N SER A 195 2.35 12.42 -0.78
CA SER A 195 3.26 13.31 -1.52
C SER A 195 4.01 14.25 -0.57
N ASP A 196 5.09 14.86 -1.06
CA ASP A 196 5.83 15.89 -0.32
C ASP A 196 4.90 17.07 0.05
N GLU A 197 3.91 17.37 -0.80
CA GLU A 197 2.86 18.36 -0.56
C GLU A 197 1.59 17.76 0.07
N ARG A 198 1.67 16.62 0.77
CA ARG A 198 0.50 15.93 1.32
C ARG A 198 -0.40 16.85 2.14
N LYS A 199 0.16 17.73 2.98
CA LYS A 199 -0.62 18.65 3.82
C LYS A 199 -1.48 19.58 2.95
N GLN A 200 -0.89 20.16 1.92
CA GLN A 200 -1.58 21.03 0.98
C GLN A 200 -2.59 20.25 0.12
N PHE A 201 -2.24 19.06 -0.37
CA PHE A 201 -3.10 18.25 -1.22
C PHE A 201 -4.32 17.71 -0.46
N ARG A 202 -4.14 17.24 0.78
CA ARG A 202 -5.23 16.79 1.65
C ARG A 202 -6.18 17.94 1.98
N GLN A 203 -5.66 19.15 2.24
CA GLN A 203 -6.49 20.34 2.41
C GLN A 203 -7.29 20.67 1.15
N LEU A 204 -6.62 20.78 0.00
CA LEU A 204 -7.29 21.07 -1.29
C LEU A 204 -8.34 20.01 -1.63
N TYR A 205 -8.04 18.73 -1.37
CA TYR A 205 -8.99 17.65 -1.58
C TYR A 205 -10.24 17.83 -0.73
N ARG A 206 -10.11 18.10 0.59
CA ARG A 206 -11.24 18.32 1.50
C ARG A 206 -12.16 19.45 1.05
N GLU A 207 -11.59 20.52 0.49
CA GLU A 207 -12.29 21.70 -0.02
C GLU A 207 -12.92 21.48 -1.41
N ASP A 208 -12.38 20.56 -2.22
CA ASP A 208 -12.81 20.29 -3.61
C ASP A 208 -14.06 19.40 -3.68
N LYS A 209 -15.20 19.96 -3.26
CA LYS A 209 -16.50 19.26 -3.28
C LYS A 209 -16.96 18.88 -4.69
N ASP A 210 -16.61 19.65 -5.70
CA ASP A 210 -16.92 19.31 -7.09
C ASP A 210 -16.22 18.02 -7.52
N PHE A 211 -14.96 17.82 -7.14
CA PHE A 211 -14.27 16.58 -7.41
C PHE A 211 -14.83 15.40 -6.62
N GLN A 212 -15.09 15.58 -5.32
CA GLN A 212 -15.71 14.53 -4.48
C GLN A 212 -17.07 14.10 -5.05
N ASN A 213 -17.90 15.04 -5.47
CA ASN A 213 -19.23 14.77 -6.03
C ASN A 213 -19.18 14.27 -7.49
N SER A 214 -18.01 14.30 -8.14
CA SER A 214 -17.82 13.72 -9.47
C SER A 214 -17.64 12.20 -9.46
N MET A 215 -17.53 11.59 -8.27
CA MET A 215 -17.41 10.14 -8.13
C MET A 215 -18.64 9.42 -8.70
N PRO A 216 -18.47 8.24 -9.30
CA PRO A 216 -19.60 7.45 -9.80
C PRO A 216 -20.59 7.08 -8.68
N ALA A 217 -21.87 6.94 -9.02
CA ALA A 217 -22.94 6.67 -8.05
C ALA A 217 -22.82 5.37 -7.23
N TYR A 218 -21.92 4.46 -7.63
CA TYR A 218 -21.63 3.23 -6.88
C TYR A 218 -20.58 3.42 -5.78
N ILE A 219 -19.98 4.62 -5.67
CA ILE A 219 -19.06 5.00 -4.61
C ILE A 219 -19.83 5.85 -3.59
N ASP A 220 -19.75 5.46 -2.32
CA ASP A 220 -20.39 6.14 -1.20
C ASP A 220 -19.53 7.34 -0.76
N VAL A 221 -19.77 8.51 -1.39
CA VAL A 221 -19.03 9.75 -1.12
C VAL A 221 -19.28 10.27 0.30
N ASP A 222 -20.47 10.02 0.86
CA ASP A 222 -20.83 10.49 2.20
C ASP A 222 -20.04 9.73 3.27
N ARG A 223 -19.85 8.42 3.09
CA ARG A 223 -19.00 7.62 4.00
C ARG A 223 -17.54 8.03 3.97
N ALA A 224 -17.07 8.58 2.84
CA ALA A 224 -15.72 9.11 2.73
C ALA A 224 -15.50 10.41 3.54
N GLN A 225 -16.56 11.08 4.00
CA GLN A 225 -16.50 12.27 4.85
C GLN A 225 -15.59 13.40 4.31
N GLY A 226 -15.38 13.43 2.98
CA GLY A 226 -14.49 14.37 2.31
C GLY A 226 -12.98 14.15 2.53
N ASP A 227 -12.55 13.04 3.13
CA ASP A 227 -11.15 12.66 3.28
C ASP A 227 -10.68 11.73 2.13
N ASN A 228 -9.45 11.91 1.67
CA ASN A 228 -8.92 11.16 0.52
C ASN A 228 -8.59 9.69 0.85
N TRP A 229 -8.17 9.38 2.09
CA TRP A 229 -7.92 8.01 2.54
C TRP A 229 -9.24 7.26 2.75
N LEU A 230 -10.26 7.93 3.29
CA LEU A 230 -11.59 7.33 3.38
C LEU A 230 -12.23 7.16 2.01
N MET A 231 -12.03 8.09 1.07
CA MET A 231 -12.45 7.87 -0.33
C MET A 231 -11.70 6.68 -0.95
N SER A 232 -10.39 6.58 -0.72
CA SER A 232 -9.58 5.43 -1.13
C SER A 232 -10.15 4.11 -0.58
N LYS A 233 -10.51 4.09 0.71
CA LYS A 233 -11.16 2.97 1.39
C LYS A 233 -12.48 2.56 0.70
N GLU A 234 -13.31 3.51 0.30
CA GLU A 234 -14.57 3.21 -0.39
C GLU A 234 -14.35 2.64 -1.80
N TRP A 235 -13.32 3.09 -2.53
CA TRP A 235 -12.92 2.45 -3.77
C TRP A 235 -12.38 1.03 -3.55
N TYR A 236 -11.58 0.79 -2.51
CA TYR A 236 -11.14 -0.57 -2.16
C TYR A 236 -12.33 -1.48 -1.83
N ARG A 237 -13.28 -0.99 -1.02
CA ARG A 237 -14.51 -1.71 -0.67
C ARG A 237 -15.31 -2.12 -1.91
N TYR A 238 -15.55 -1.17 -2.82
CA TYR A 238 -16.22 -1.47 -4.08
C TYR A 238 -15.44 -2.48 -4.92
N THR A 239 -14.10 -2.41 -4.92
CA THR A 239 -13.26 -3.37 -5.64
C THR A 239 -13.39 -4.78 -5.06
N GLU A 240 -13.43 -4.93 -3.73
CA GLU A 240 -13.69 -6.21 -3.08
C GLU A 240 -15.05 -6.78 -3.49
N ASP A 241 -16.12 -5.96 -3.49
CA ASP A 241 -17.46 -6.37 -3.93
C ASP A 241 -17.47 -6.86 -5.39
N VAL A 242 -16.70 -6.21 -6.28
CA VAL A 242 -16.57 -6.60 -7.68
C VAL A 242 -15.83 -7.93 -7.83
N VAL A 243 -14.75 -8.12 -7.07
CA VAL A 243 -13.95 -9.36 -7.09
C VAL A 243 -14.74 -10.53 -6.49
N GLU A 244 -15.48 -10.32 -5.41
CA GLU A 244 -16.32 -11.36 -4.80
C GLU A 244 -17.39 -11.86 -5.78
N LYS A 245 -17.99 -10.95 -6.56
CA LYS A 245 -18.95 -11.30 -7.62
C LYS A 245 -18.31 -12.01 -8.81
N ASN A 246 -17.02 -11.79 -9.08
CA ASN A 246 -16.29 -12.36 -10.22
C ASN A 246 -14.86 -12.84 -9.87
N PRO A 247 -14.69 -13.87 -9.01
CA PRO A 247 -13.38 -14.19 -8.41
C PRO A 247 -12.30 -14.61 -9.42
N ARG A 248 -12.72 -15.17 -10.57
CA ARG A 248 -11.82 -15.70 -11.61
C ARG A 248 -11.04 -14.63 -12.39
N LYS A 249 -11.36 -13.34 -12.22
CA LYS A 249 -10.76 -12.25 -13.01
C LYS A 249 -9.62 -11.51 -12.29
N SER A 250 -9.53 -11.59 -10.95
CA SER A 250 -8.44 -10.93 -10.23
C SER A 250 -7.13 -11.67 -10.41
N LYS A 251 -6.05 -10.92 -10.64
CA LYS A 251 -4.67 -11.45 -10.77
C LYS A 251 -3.79 -11.12 -9.56
N LYS A 252 -4.36 -10.48 -8.54
CA LYS A 252 -3.60 -10.02 -7.36
C LYS A 252 -3.51 -11.13 -6.32
N SER A 253 -2.44 -11.09 -5.52
CA SER A 253 -2.34 -11.92 -4.33
C SER A 253 -3.54 -11.60 -3.41
N PRO A 254 -4.36 -12.60 -3.01
CA PRO A 254 -5.50 -12.37 -2.12
C PRO A 254 -5.09 -11.67 -0.82
N LEU A 255 -3.92 -12.03 -0.29
CA LEU A 255 -3.33 -11.42 0.90
C LEU A 255 -3.15 -9.91 0.75
N LEU A 256 -2.42 -9.49 -0.29
CA LEU A 256 -2.17 -8.07 -0.55
C LEU A 256 -3.46 -7.34 -0.91
N PHE A 257 -4.30 -7.97 -1.73
CA PHE A 257 -5.56 -7.39 -2.18
C PHE A 257 -6.45 -6.95 -1.02
N HIS A 258 -6.70 -7.85 -0.06
CA HIS A 258 -7.55 -7.58 1.10
C HIS A 258 -6.87 -6.74 2.19
N SER A 259 -5.54 -6.58 2.16
CA SER A 259 -4.83 -5.71 3.10
C SER A 259 -5.05 -4.22 2.82
N HIS A 260 -5.40 -3.83 1.59
CA HIS A 260 -5.44 -2.41 1.21
C HIS A 260 -6.57 -1.62 1.88
N LEU A 261 -7.76 -2.20 1.99
CA LEU A 261 -8.92 -1.55 2.62
C LEU A 261 -8.64 -1.15 4.08
N PRO A 262 -8.24 -2.08 4.97
CA PRO A 262 -7.95 -1.70 6.34
C PRO A 262 -6.71 -0.80 6.44
N MET A 263 -5.72 -0.95 5.55
CA MET A 263 -4.59 -0.01 5.48
C MET A 263 -5.02 1.43 5.14
N ALA A 264 -6.04 1.62 4.30
CA ALA A 264 -6.55 2.97 4.02
C ALA A 264 -7.15 3.62 5.28
N GLN A 265 -7.84 2.85 6.12
CA GLN A 265 -8.34 3.33 7.42
C GLN A 265 -7.20 3.66 8.39
N ILE A 266 -6.18 2.80 8.48
CA ILE A 266 -4.98 3.03 9.29
C ILE A 266 -4.29 4.34 8.88
N ASN A 267 -4.12 4.56 7.58
CA ASN A 267 -3.47 5.77 7.08
C ASN A 267 -4.31 7.03 7.36
N TYR A 268 -5.64 6.92 7.27
CA TYR A 268 -6.53 8.01 7.69
C TYR A 268 -6.34 8.35 9.18
N ALA A 269 -6.44 7.36 10.06
CA ALA A 269 -6.31 7.54 11.50
C ALA A 269 -4.96 8.13 11.89
N ARG A 270 -3.88 7.67 11.24
CA ARG A 270 -2.52 8.19 11.42
C ARG A 270 -2.40 9.65 10.99
N ASP A 271 -2.86 9.99 9.79
CA ASP A 271 -2.66 11.32 9.22
C ASP A 271 -3.57 12.39 9.89
N LEU A 272 -4.55 11.98 10.71
CA LEU A 272 -5.29 12.93 11.56
C LEU A 272 -4.37 13.65 12.55
N TYR A 273 -3.33 13.01 13.08
CA TYR A 273 -2.35 13.65 13.97
C TYR A 273 -1.47 14.68 13.26
N ASP A 274 -1.29 14.54 11.95
CA ASP A 274 -0.53 15.48 11.13
C ASP A 274 -1.35 16.73 10.78
N ASP A 275 -2.66 16.53 10.60
CA ASP A 275 -3.62 17.55 10.18
C ASP A 275 -4.21 18.33 11.36
N PHE A 276 -4.30 17.71 12.54
CA PHE A 276 -4.98 18.24 13.72
C PHE A 276 -4.24 17.90 15.02
N GLU A 277 -4.53 18.66 16.09
CA GLU A 277 -4.03 18.34 17.43
C GLU A 277 -4.56 16.96 17.88
N PRO A 278 -3.75 16.09 18.53
CA PRO A 278 -4.21 14.78 18.96
C PRO A 278 -5.44 14.85 19.87
N HIS A 279 -6.55 14.27 19.42
CA HIS A 279 -7.83 14.30 20.11
C HIS A 279 -8.63 13.01 19.95
N GLU A 280 -9.75 12.93 20.67
CA GLU A 280 -10.60 11.74 20.79
C GLU A 280 -11.04 11.16 19.44
N VAL A 281 -11.39 11.98 18.44
CA VAL A 281 -11.74 11.47 17.10
C VAL A 281 -10.60 10.63 16.46
N ALA A 282 -9.32 10.98 16.66
CA ALA A 282 -8.24 10.18 16.09
C ALA A 282 -8.24 8.77 16.69
N ARG A 283 -8.50 8.67 18.00
CA ARG A 283 -8.67 7.41 18.72
C ARG A 283 -9.85 6.60 18.18
N GLU A 284 -11.01 7.24 17.97
CA GLU A 284 -12.19 6.58 17.37
C GLU A 284 -11.86 6.01 15.99
N GLN A 285 -11.05 6.71 15.18
CA GLN A 285 -10.65 6.21 13.87
C GLN A 285 -9.65 5.05 13.95
N TRP A 286 -8.83 4.99 14.99
CA TRP A 286 -7.99 3.83 15.31
C TRP A 286 -8.80 2.62 15.80
N GLU A 287 -9.94 2.83 16.46
CA GLU A 287 -10.87 1.73 16.79
C GLU A 287 -11.44 1.10 15.51
N VAL A 288 -11.90 1.93 14.56
CA VAL A 288 -12.34 1.44 13.24
C VAL A 288 -11.20 0.72 12.50
N ALA A 289 -9.97 1.24 12.61
CA ALA A 289 -8.79 0.61 12.02
C ALA A 289 -8.48 -0.76 12.65
N ASP A 290 -8.61 -0.89 13.97
CA ASP A 290 -8.45 -2.15 14.71
C ASP A 290 -9.46 -3.20 14.25
N GLU A 291 -10.74 -2.81 14.15
CA GLU A 291 -11.82 -3.69 13.69
C GLU A 291 -11.58 -4.17 12.25
N ASP A 292 -11.24 -3.25 11.35
CA ASP A 292 -10.98 -3.58 9.95
C ASP A 292 -9.73 -4.48 9.80
N TRP A 293 -8.66 -4.23 10.55
CA TRP A 293 -7.44 -5.04 10.50
C TRP A 293 -7.65 -6.45 11.09
N LYS A 294 -8.44 -6.56 12.16
CA LYS A 294 -8.86 -7.84 12.74
C LYS A 294 -9.75 -8.62 11.78
N ARG A 295 -10.73 -7.95 11.16
CA ARG A 295 -11.58 -8.57 10.12
C ARG A 295 -10.74 -9.13 8.97
N PHE A 296 -9.76 -8.36 8.48
CA PHE A 296 -8.82 -8.85 7.48
C PHE A 296 -8.07 -10.11 7.96
N GLY A 297 -7.64 -10.14 9.21
CA GLY A 297 -6.99 -11.30 9.81
C GLY A 297 -7.84 -12.57 9.84
N THR A 298 -9.16 -12.43 9.96
CA THR A 298 -10.12 -13.56 10.02
C THR A 298 -10.53 -14.10 8.63
N LEU A 299 -10.14 -13.42 7.54
CA LEU A 299 -10.53 -13.85 6.19
C LEU A 299 -9.88 -15.19 5.84
N THR A 300 -10.69 -16.13 5.34
CA THR A 300 -10.17 -17.36 4.74
C THR A 300 -9.65 -17.09 3.33
N LEU A 301 -8.34 -17.05 3.19
CA LEU A 301 -7.65 -16.73 1.95
C LEU A 301 -7.07 -17.99 1.28
N PRO A 302 -7.14 -18.10 -0.07
CA PRO A 302 -6.46 -19.16 -0.78
C PRO A 302 -4.97 -18.84 -0.92
N SER A 303 -4.12 -19.82 -0.60
CA SER A 303 -2.68 -19.76 -0.85
C SER A 303 -2.34 -20.21 -2.27
N THR A 304 -1.17 -19.79 -2.77
CA THR A 304 -0.59 -20.30 -4.02
C THR A 304 -0.25 -21.79 -3.98
N TRP A 305 -0.22 -22.38 -2.78
CA TRP A 305 0.16 -23.77 -2.52
C TRP A 305 -1.06 -24.70 -2.38
N GLY A 306 -2.28 -24.18 -2.59
CA GLY A 306 -3.50 -25.00 -2.63
C GLY A 306 -4.16 -25.27 -1.28
N PHE A 307 -3.72 -24.63 -0.19
CA PHE A 307 -4.41 -24.63 1.10
C PHE A 307 -5.10 -23.29 1.39
N LEU A 308 -6.14 -23.33 2.22
CA LEU A 308 -6.80 -22.14 2.77
C LEU A 308 -6.18 -21.79 4.12
N TYR A 309 -6.09 -20.52 4.44
CA TYR A 309 -5.59 -20.03 5.72
C TYR A 309 -6.28 -18.75 6.13
N SER A 310 -6.25 -18.44 7.42
CA SER A 310 -6.47 -17.09 7.94
C SER A 310 -5.18 -16.59 8.60
N LEU A 311 -5.07 -15.29 8.85
CA LEU A 311 -3.88 -14.78 9.54
C LEU A 311 -4.02 -15.02 11.04
N ASP A 312 -5.20 -14.82 11.62
CA ASP A 312 -5.47 -14.91 13.07
C ASP A 312 -5.25 -16.30 13.67
N GLU A 313 -5.37 -17.38 12.90
CA GLU A 313 -5.22 -18.76 13.36
C GLU A 313 -3.77 -19.18 13.71
N LEU A 314 -2.75 -18.35 13.46
CA LEU A 314 -1.35 -18.72 13.68
C LEU A 314 -1.08 -19.18 15.12
N ASP A 315 -1.65 -18.48 16.10
CA ASP A 315 -1.40 -18.75 17.52
C ASP A 315 -2.14 -20.03 17.97
N GLU A 316 -3.34 -20.28 17.44
CA GLU A 316 -4.06 -21.55 17.61
C GLU A 316 -3.26 -22.72 17.02
N ARG A 317 -2.75 -22.57 15.79
CA ARG A 317 -1.93 -23.60 15.14
C ARG A 317 -0.65 -23.90 15.91
N ARG A 318 0.02 -22.87 16.45
CA ARG A 318 1.19 -23.04 17.33
C ARG A 318 0.84 -23.78 18.61
N ALA A 319 -0.32 -23.50 19.21
CA ALA A 319 -0.80 -24.25 20.38
C ALA A 319 -1.10 -25.71 20.04
N GLN A 320 -1.70 -25.97 18.87
CA GLN A 320 -1.93 -27.32 18.36
C GLN A 320 -0.61 -28.06 18.12
N LEU A 321 0.40 -27.41 17.53
CA LEU A 321 1.72 -27.98 17.32
C LEU A 321 2.34 -28.44 18.64
N LYS A 322 2.37 -27.55 19.65
CA LYS A 322 2.89 -27.89 21.00
C LYS A 322 2.17 -29.10 21.60
N LYS A 323 0.86 -29.21 21.41
CA LYS A 323 0.07 -30.34 21.90
C LYS A 323 0.47 -31.65 21.20
N LEU A 324 0.61 -31.64 19.88
CA LEU A 324 1.01 -32.83 19.12
C LEU A 324 2.46 -33.25 19.44
N GLU A 325 3.36 -32.29 19.61
CA GLU A 325 4.73 -32.54 20.03
C GLU A 325 4.79 -33.22 21.41
N ALA A 326 4.00 -32.72 22.37
CA ALA A 326 3.89 -33.34 23.69
C ALA A 326 3.32 -34.76 23.63
N GLU A 327 2.33 -35.03 22.77
CA GLU A 327 1.79 -36.39 22.57
C GLU A 327 2.83 -37.33 21.96
N LEU A 328 3.65 -36.85 21.02
CA LEU A 328 4.73 -37.64 20.43
C LEU A 328 5.82 -37.95 21.48
N ASP A 329 6.18 -36.96 22.31
CA ASP A 329 7.16 -37.13 23.38
C ASP A 329 6.65 -38.10 24.46
N GLU A 330 5.34 -38.11 24.77
CA GLU A 330 4.73 -39.10 25.67
C GLU A 330 4.77 -40.52 25.08
N LEU A 331 4.58 -40.66 23.77
CA LEU A 331 4.66 -41.95 23.06
C LEU A 331 6.08 -42.50 22.95
N VAL A 332 7.09 -41.62 22.89
CA VAL A 332 8.50 -41.98 22.75
C VAL A 332 9.33 -41.24 23.83
N PRO A 333 9.18 -41.62 25.10
CA PRO A 333 9.79 -40.89 26.22
C PRO A 333 11.32 -40.92 26.15
N GLY A 334 11.96 -39.77 26.34
CA GLY A 334 13.41 -39.62 26.35
C GLY A 334 14.07 -39.51 24.97
N ALA A 335 13.32 -39.70 23.88
CA ALA A 335 13.90 -39.66 22.53
C ALA A 335 14.34 -38.24 22.13
N ARG A 336 13.53 -37.22 22.43
CA ARG A 336 13.87 -35.83 22.11
C ARG A 336 15.13 -35.38 22.84
N GLU A 337 15.22 -35.64 24.15
CA GLU A 337 16.38 -35.30 24.97
C GLU A 337 17.65 -36.01 24.46
N THR A 338 17.53 -37.28 24.07
CA THR A 338 18.64 -38.04 23.49
C THR A 338 19.13 -37.43 22.18
N LEU A 339 18.20 -37.00 21.31
CA LEU A 339 18.53 -36.37 20.03
C LEU A 339 19.13 -34.97 20.20
N VAL A 340 18.61 -34.18 21.15
CA VAL A 340 19.16 -32.87 21.51
C VAL A 340 20.59 -33.01 22.05
N GLU A 341 20.84 -33.96 22.95
CA GLU A 341 22.18 -34.20 23.50
C GLU A 341 23.16 -34.67 22.42
N LYS A 342 22.73 -35.58 21.53
CA LYS A 342 23.54 -36.01 20.39
C LYS A 342 23.90 -34.83 19.50
N ARG A 343 22.95 -33.92 19.25
CA ARG A 343 23.19 -32.74 18.42
C ARG A 343 24.10 -31.72 19.12
N ARG A 344 23.99 -31.60 20.45
CA ARG A 344 24.88 -30.75 21.26
C ARG A 344 26.35 -31.17 21.16
N GLN A 345 26.62 -32.46 20.99
CA GLN A 345 27.98 -32.98 20.79
C GLN A 345 28.61 -32.56 19.45
N ASP A 346 27.79 -32.19 18.45
CA ASP A 346 28.28 -31.72 17.15
C ASP A 346 28.65 -30.22 17.17
N PHE A 347 28.35 -29.50 18.26
CA PHE A 347 28.64 -28.07 18.38
C PHE A 347 30.08 -27.79 18.79
N THR A 348 30.62 -26.69 18.26
CA THR A 348 31.94 -26.18 18.63
C THR A 348 31.94 -25.62 20.07
N PRO A 349 33.11 -25.50 20.73
CA PRO A 349 33.20 -24.89 22.05
C PRO A 349 32.65 -23.46 22.11
N GLU A 350 32.79 -22.70 21.03
CA GLU A 350 32.26 -21.34 20.89
C GLU A 350 30.73 -21.33 20.85
N GLN A 351 30.14 -22.22 20.06
CA GLN A 351 28.69 -22.42 19.99
C GLN A 351 28.09 -22.84 21.33
N LEU A 352 28.74 -23.76 22.04
CA LEU A 352 28.34 -24.18 23.38
C LEU A 352 28.43 -23.02 24.39
N SER A 353 29.53 -22.25 24.33
CA SER A 353 29.69 -21.07 25.18
C SER A 353 28.62 -20.01 24.91
N ALA A 354 28.15 -19.86 23.67
CA ALA A 354 27.10 -18.88 23.35
C ALA A 354 25.73 -19.25 23.93
N ILE A 355 25.36 -20.53 23.90
CA ILE A 355 24.07 -21.01 24.45
C ILE A 355 24.09 -21.16 25.98
N ASP A 356 25.25 -21.42 26.58
CA ASP A 356 25.38 -21.58 28.03
C ASP A 356 25.36 -20.22 28.78
N VAL A 357 25.57 -19.10 28.08
CA VAL A 357 25.44 -17.74 28.63
C VAL A 357 23.96 -17.33 28.66
N SER A 358 23.53 -16.75 29.79
CA SER A 358 22.18 -16.20 29.95
C SER A 358 21.87 -15.20 28.85
N PRO A 359 20.66 -15.20 28.26
CA PRO A 359 20.29 -14.27 27.18
C PRO A 359 20.62 -12.79 27.46
N GLU A 360 20.52 -12.35 28.72
CA GLU A 360 20.75 -10.97 29.14
C GLU A 360 22.24 -10.56 29.12
N ASP A 361 23.14 -11.56 29.24
CA ASP A 361 24.59 -11.38 29.34
C ASP A 361 25.31 -11.74 28.01
N ARG A 362 24.57 -12.18 26.99
CA ARG A 362 25.13 -12.50 25.67
C ARG A 362 25.61 -11.23 24.97
N THR A 363 26.81 -11.29 24.40
CA THR A 363 27.28 -10.35 23.37
C THR A 363 26.46 -10.50 22.09
N ASP A 364 26.58 -9.54 21.16
CA ASP A 364 25.86 -9.62 19.86
C ASP A 364 26.22 -10.89 19.08
N GLU A 365 27.51 -11.23 19.01
CA GLU A 365 28.00 -12.45 18.36
C GLU A 365 27.43 -13.72 19.03
N GLN A 366 27.38 -13.75 20.36
CA GLN A 366 26.78 -14.87 21.09
C GLN A 366 25.26 -14.94 20.88
N TRP A 367 24.58 -13.81 20.73
CA TRP A 367 23.16 -13.77 20.41
C TRP A 367 22.87 -14.38 19.04
N GLU A 368 23.64 -14.01 18.02
CA GLU A 368 23.49 -14.57 16.67
C GLU A 368 23.74 -16.07 16.67
N ILE A 369 24.82 -16.52 17.31
CA ILE A 369 25.17 -17.94 17.40
C ILE A 369 24.09 -18.71 18.17
N ALA A 370 23.68 -18.23 19.34
CA ALA A 370 22.67 -18.89 20.17
C ALA A 370 21.32 -18.95 19.46
N PHE A 371 20.90 -17.88 18.78
CA PHE A 371 19.67 -17.86 18.00
C PHE A 371 19.68 -18.94 16.91
N HIS A 372 20.76 -19.07 16.15
CA HIS A 372 20.87 -20.10 15.12
C HIS A 372 20.83 -21.52 15.68
N ILE A 373 21.26 -21.73 16.92
CA ILE A 373 21.27 -23.05 17.56
C ILE A 373 19.92 -23.36 18.20
N GLU A 374 19.37 -22.42 18.98
CA GLU A 374 18.12 -22.57 19.72
C GLU A 374 16.90 -22.68 18.78
N THR A 375 17.00 -22.14 17.56
CA THR A 375 15.96 -22.28 16.53
C THR A 375 16.04 -23.60 15.77
N ILE A 376 17.08 -24.43 15.98
CA ILE A 376 17.14 -25.74 15.32
C ILE A 376 16.13 -26.69 15.94
N VAL A 377 15.15 -27.04 15.12
CA VAL A 377 14.08 -27.95 15.52
C VAL A 377 14.50 -29.40 15.26
N ILE A 378 14.26 -30.29 16.24
CA ILE A 378 14.39 -31.74 16.04
C ILE A 378 13.22 -32.22 15.16
N PRO A 379 13.49 -32.83 14.00
CA PRO A 379 12.44 -33.38 13.13
C PRO A 379 11.65 -34.48 13.85
N ALA A 380 10.32 -34.41 13.79
CA ALA A 380 9.43 -35.32 14.52
C ALA A 380 9.57 -36.77 14.04
N ASN A 381 9.96 -36.99 12.78
CA ASN A 381 10.25 -38.32 12.26
C ASN A 381 11.45 -38.97 12.95
N GLN A 382 12.48 -38.22 13.34
CA GLN A 382 13.63 -38.78 14.08
C GLN A 382 13.22 -39.26 15.48
N ILE A 383 12.28 -38.57 16.11
CA ILE A 383 11.71 -39.00 17.40
C ILE A 383 10.89 -40.28 17.18
N ALA A 384 10.06 -40.32 16.14
CA ALA A 384 9.25 -41.49 15.81
C ALA A 384 10.07 -42.74 15.40
N ASP A 385 11.24 -42.57 14.79
CA ASP A 385 12.15 -43.67 14.46
C ASP A 385 12.66 -44.43 15.70
N MET A 386 12.70 -43.76 16.85
CA MET A 386 13.08 -44.35 18.14
C MET A 386 11.92 -45.10 18.82
N ALA A 387 10.72 -45.09 18.24
CA ALA A 387 9.54 -45.72 18.80
C ALA A 387 9.62 -47.26 18.84
N SER A 388 9.09 -47.85 19.92
CA SER A 388 8.95 -49.29 20.04
C SER A 388 7.99 -49.86 18.98
N PRO A 389 8.12 -51.13 18.58
CA PRO A 389 7.28 -51.72 17.54
C PRO A 389 5.76 -51.56 17.75
N GLU A 390 5.31 -51.52 19.01
CA GLU A 390 3.90 -51.42 19.39
C GLU A 390 3.30 -50.04 19.09
N VAL A 391 4.08 -48.97 19.27
CA VAL A 391 3.61 -47.58 19.12
C VAL A 391 4.10 -46.91 17.83
N ARG A 392 5.05 -47.53 17.10
CA ARG A 392 5.70 -46.98 15.91
C ARG A 392 4.73 -46.43 14.86
N THR A 393 3.65 -47.15 14.57
CA THR A 393 2.65 -46.69 13.58
C THR A 393 1.97 -45.39 14.01
N ARG A 394 1.65 -45.25 15.31
CA ARG A 394 1.05 -44.03 15.85
C ARG A 394 2.07 -42.88 15.89
N ALA A 395 3.30 -43.17 16.35
CA ALA A 395 4.39 -42.19 16.37
C ALA A 395 4.70 -41.64 14.98
N ASN A 396 4.79 -42.50 13.97
CA ASN A 396 5.02 -42.08 12.58
C ASN A 396 3.88 -41.22 12.02
N ARG A 397 2.63 -41.51 12.40
CA ARG A 397 1.49 -40.68 11.99
C ARG A 397 1.57 -39.29 12.62
N LEU A 398 1.80 -39.21 13.93
CA LEU A 398 1.97 -37.93 14.64
C LEU A 398 3.14 -37.14 14.08
N ALA A 399 4.25 -37.80 13.76
CA ALA A 399 5.40 -37.14 13.15
C ALA A 399 5.04 -36.46 11.82
N VAL A 400 4.30 -37.14 10.95
CA VAL A 400 3.82 -36.53 9.69
C VAL A 400 2.89 -35.35 9.97
N GLU A 401 1.92 -35.50 10.88
CA GLU A 401 0.99 -34.42 11.24
C GLU A 401 1.72 -33.20 11.83
N ILE A 402 2.75 -33.41 12.64
CA ILE A 402 3.59 -32.35 13.21
C ILE A 402 4.35 -31.61 12.10
N GLU A 403 5.00 -32.32 11.19
CA GLU A 403 5.77 -31.68 10.12
C GLU A 403 4.87 -30.92 9.13
N ASP A 404 3.71 -31.50 8.76
CA ASP A 404 2.73 -30.81 7.92
C ASP A 404 2.22 -29.52 8.59
N LEU A 405 1.96 -29.57 9.91
CA LEU A 405 1.52 -28.41 10.67
C LEU A 405 2.63 -27.35 10.83
N ARG A 406 3.89 -27.75 11.01
CA ARG A 406 5.05 -26.82 11.02
C ARG A 406 5.15 -26.05 9.71
N ILE A 407 5.07 -26.76 8.57
CA ILE A 407 5.09 -26.12 7.26
C ILE A 407 3.95 -25.09 7.15
N LEU A 408 2.74 -25.44 7.58
CA LEU A 408 1.61 -24.53 7.54
C LEU A 408 1.81 -23.29 8.44
N ILE A 409 2.32 -23.47 9.66
CA ILE A 409 2.66 -22.38 10.59
C ILE A 409 3.69 -21.43 9.96
N ASP A 410 4.75 -21.97 9.37
CA ASP A 410 5.80 -21.15 8.74
C ASP A 410 5.26 -20.35 7.56
N ARG A 411 4.33 -20.93 6.78
CA ARG A 411 3.67 -20.21 5.69
C ARG A 411 2.78 -19.09 6.18
N ILE A 412 1.95 -19.34 7.20
CA ILE A 412 1.08 -18.31 7.78
C ILE A 412 1.91 -17.20 8.43
N ALA A 413 2.98 -17.55 9.15
CA ALA A 413 3.93 -16.59 9.70
C ALA A 413 4.57 -15.73 8.58
N SER A 414 4.98 -16.35 7.47
CA SER A 414 5.48 -15.61 6.31
C SER A 414 4.43 -14.66 5.72
N TYR A 415 3.16 -15.07 5.62
CA TYR A 415 2.09 -14.19 5.17
C TYR A 415 1.83 -13.04 6.13
N ARG A 416 1.81 -13.28 7.45
CA ARG A 416 1.74 -12.20 8.45
C ARG A 416 2.90 -11.21 8.27
N ASN A 417 4.12 -11.69 8.03
CA ASN A 417 5.29 -10.83 7.83
C ASN A 417 5.19 -9.98 6.55
N GLN A 418 4.70 -10.54 5.43
CA GLN A 418 4.57 -9.82 4.15
C GLN A 418 3.71 -8.55 4.23
N VAL A 419 2.71 -8.54 5.11
CA VAL A 419 1.82 -7.39 5.33
C VAL A 419 2.05 -6.70 6.67
N ASN A 420 3.12 -7.07 7.38
CA ASN A 420 3.44 -6.60 8.72
C ASN A 420 2.26 -6.69 9.71
N TYR A 421 1.55 -7.83 9.68
CA TYR A 421 0.27 -8.02 10.38
C TYR A 421 0.33 -7.73 11.88
N ASN A 422 1.34 -8.29 12.56
CA ASN A 422 1.47 -8.16 14.02
C ASN A 422 1.78 -6.72 14.45
N TYR A 423 2.64 -6.01 13.72
CA TYR A 423 2.95 -4.61 13.98
C TYR A 423 1.69 -3.75 13.89
N TRP A 424 0.94 -3.85 12.79
CA TRP A 424 -0.28 -3.06 12.60
C TRP A 424 -1.37 -3.43 13.60
N LEU A 425 -1.47 -4.71 13.97
CA LEU A 425 -2.36 -5.16 15.04
C LEU A 425 -2.00 -4.48 16.38
N GLN A 426 -0.74 -4.56 16.80
CA GLN A 426 -0.29 -3.91 18.05
C GLN A 426 -0.42 -2.39 17.98
N ARG A 427 -0.18 -1.77 16.82
CA ARG A 427 -0.32 -0.31 16.66
C ARG A 427 -1.77 0.11 16.81
N CYS A 428 -2.71 -0.56 16.13
CA CYS A 428 -4.14 -0.29 16.31
C CYS A 428 -4.58 -0.50 17.76
N GLU A 429 -4.07 -1.55 18.43
CA GLU A 429 -4.38 -1.82 19.84
C GLU A 429 -3.84 -0.75 20.78
N ALA A 430 -2.63 -0.25 20.52
CA ALA A 430 -2.01 0.79 21.33
C ALA A 430 -2.64 2.16 21.09
N GLU A 431 -2.91 2.53 19.84
CA GLU A 431 -3.41 3.86 19.44
C GLU A 431 -4.80 4.19 19.95
N LYS A 432 -5.62 3.18 20.25
CA LYS A 432 -6.92 3.40 20.88
C LYS A 432 -6.87 3.60 22.40
N THR A 433 -5.69 3.54 23.03
CA THR A 433 -5.56 3.69 24.49
C THR A 433 -5.40 5.14 24.94
N ASP A 434 -5.82 5.44 26.18
CA ASP A 434 -5.54 6.73 26.83
C ASP A 434 -4.04 6.99 26.97
N LEU A 435 -3.26 5.93 27.17
CA LEU A 435 -1.81 6.00 27.31
C LEU A 435 -1.16 6.51 26.01
N MET A 436 -1.56 5.99 24.84
CA MET A 436 -1.08 6.49 23.56
C MET A 436 -1.53 7.93 23.30
N LEU A 437 -2.80 8.26 23.57
CA LEU A 437 -3.26 9.63 23.36
C LEU A 437 -2.43 10.62 24.20
N SER A 438 -2.16 10.27 25.46
CA SER A 438 -1.34 11.09 26.35
C SER A 438 0.08 11.25 25.83
N ALA A 439 0.69 10.18 25.32
CA ALA A 439 2.04 10.24 24.73
C ALA A 439 2.07 11.17 23.50
N ARG A 440 1.11 11.03 22.59
CA ARG A 440 0.96 11.88 21.39
C ARG A 440 0.72 13.35 21.75
N GLN A 441 -0.10 13.62 22.77
CA GLN A 441 -0.38 14.99 23.24
C GLN A 441 0.86 15.65 23.84
N GLU A 442 1.62 14.92 24.66
CA GLU A 442 2.85 15.43 25.26
C GLU A 442 3.91 15.72 24.20
N THR A 443 4.14 14.82 23.23
CA THR A 443 5.11 15.10 22.17
C THR A 443 4.64 16.24 21.25
N PHE A 444 3.35 16.28 20.89
CA PHE A 444 2.78 17.41 20.13
C PHE A 444 2.96 18.75 20.85
N ALA A 445 2.70 18.80 22.16
CA ALA A 445 2.95 19.99 22.98
C ALA A 445 4.44 20.37 22.98
N GLY A 446 5.34 19.38 23.09
CA GLY A 446 6.79 19.58 22.97
C GLY A 446 7.19 20.28 21.66
N HIS A 447 6.65 19.82 20.53
CA HIS A 447 6.84 20.46 19.22
C HIS A 447 6.29 21.89 19.17
N ARG A 448 5.11 22.11 19.74
CA ARG A 448 4.46 23.43 19.77
C ARG A 448 5.29 24.44 20.56
N GLU A 449 5.73 24.07 21.76
CA GLU A 449 6.54 24.93 22.61
C GLU A 449 7.92 25.19 22.00
N TYR A 450 8.52 24.19 21.33
CA TYR A 450 9.77 24.38 20.58
C TYR A 450 9.62 25.46 19.51
N LYS A 451 8.55 25.39 18.70
CA LYS A 451 8.24 26.39 17.66
C LYS A 451 7.93 27.76 18.25
N ALA A 452 7.32 27.80 19.44
CA ALA A 452 7.07 29.03 20.18
C ALA A 452 8.32 29.59 20.88
N THR A 453 9.48 28.94 20.75
CA THR A 453 10.75 29.27 21.42
C THR A 453 10.72 29.15 22.95
N ASN A 454 9.72 28.46 23.50
CA ASN A 454 9.61 28.10 24.92
C ASN A 454 10.41 26.81 25.18
N ILE A 455 11.74 26.90 25.10
CA ILE A 455 12.62 25.72 25.05
C ILE A 455 12.52 24.84 26.31
N SER A 456 12.44 25.43 27.50
CA SER A 456 12.34 24.65 28.74
C SER A 456 11.05 23.82 28.78
N ASP A 457 9.91 24.43 28.48
CA ASP A 457 8.62 23.74 28.48
C ASP A 457 8.57 22.65 27.41
N SER A 458 9.20 22.90 26.25
CA SER A 458 9.36 21.90 25.19
C SER A 458 10.10 20.65 25.68
N ILE A 459 11.24 20.84 26.37
CA ILE A 459 12.03 19.75 26.95
C ILE A 459 11.20 18.96 27.98
N ASP A 460 10.48 19.66 28.86
CA ASP A 460 9.66 19.03 29.91
C ASP A 460 8.48 18.21 29.32
N HIS A 461 7.90 18.68 28.22
CA HIS A 461 6.89 17.95 27.46
C HIS A 461 7.46 16.69 26.79
N PHE A 462 8.62 16.79 26.14
CA PHE A 462 9.28 15.63 25.55
C PHE A 462 9.67 14.59 26.61
N GLU A 463 10.21 15.00 27.76
CA GLU A 463 10.58 14.07 28.83
C GLU A 463 9.38 13.29 29.38
N ARG A 464 8.23 13.95 29.56
CA ARG A 464 6.96 13.28 29.90
C ARG A 464 6.49 12.35 28.79
N GLY A 465 6.53 12.81 27.54
CA GLY A 465 6.19 12.00 26.37
C GLY A 465 7.04 10.72 26.29
N PHE A 466 8.36 10.81 26.47
CA PHE A 466 9.25 9.65 26.40
C PHE A 466 9.03 8.64 27.54
N GLN A 467 8.59 9.08 28.72
CA GLN A 467 8.18 8.16 29.79
C GLN A 467 6.92 7.37 29.44
N LEU A 468 5.97 8.01 28.74
CA LEU A 468 4.75 7.35 28.26
C LEU A 468 5.08 6.40 27.10
N TRP A 469 5.95 6.82 26.17
CA TRP A 469 6.44 5.96 25.09
C TRP A 469 7.20 4.74 25.61
N ASP A 470 8.02 4.87 26.66
CA ASP A 470 8.72 3.73 27.26
C ASP A 470 7.72 2.70 27.80
N GLN A 471 6.66 3.16 28.48
CA GLN A 471 5.59 2.28 28.98
C GLN A 471 4.85 1.59 27.81
N LEU A 472 4.52 2.32 26.75
CA LEU A 472 3.85 1.79 25.57
C LEU A 472 4.69 0.72 24.87
N LEU A 473 5.97 0.99 24.64
CA LEU A 473 6.89 0.04 24.00
C LEU A 473 7.13 -1.20 24.86
N SER A 474 6.99 -1.09 26.19
CA SER A 474 6.99 -2.27 27.06
C SER A 474 5.71 -3.11 26.92
N LEU A 475 4.55 -2.49 26.71
CA LEU A 475 3.26 -3.17 26.50
C LEU A 475 3.11 -3.73 25.08
N HIS A 476 3.70 -3.06 24.09
CA HIS A 476 3.62 -3.38 22.67
C HIS A 476 5.03 -3.45 22.06
N PRO A 477 5.81 -4.52 22.33
CA PRO A 477 7.20 -4.59 21.93
C PRO A 477 7.44 -4.58 20.41
N ASP A 478 6.46 -4.96 19.59
CA ASP A 478 6.63 -4.93 18.14
C ASP A 478 6.63 -3.49 17.58
N LEU A 479 6.25 -2.49 18.37
CA LEU A 479 6.29 -1.07 17.97
C LEU A 479 7.69 -0.45 18.07
N ILE A 480 8.67 -1.15 18.66
CA ILE A 480 10.05 -0.67 18.77
C ILE A 480 10.76 -0.63 17.41
N ASP A 481 10.22 -1.38 16.44
CA ASP A 481 10.68 -1.41 15.06
C ASP A 481 9.50 -1.06 14.12
N GLY A 482 9.76 -0.23 13.11
CA GLY A 482 8.73 0.33 12.21
C GLY A 482 8.40 1.81 12.44
N GLU A 483 7.28 2.26 11.88
CA GLU A 483 6.92 3.69 11.75
C GLU A 483 6.73 4.40 13.10
N THR A 484 6.14 3.76 14.10
CA THR A 484 5.96 4.37 15.44
C THR A 484 7.31 4.73 16.05
N ALA A 485 8.32 3.89 15.85
CA ALA A 485 9.67 4.19 16.31
C ALA A 485 10.34 5.29 15.47
N ASP A 486 9.99 5.45 14.19
CA ASP A 486 10.46 6.59 13.38
C ASP A 486 9.88 7.91 13.90
N ASP A 487 8.58 7.94 14.23
CA ASP A 487 7.93 9.11 14.85
C ASP A 487 8.67 9.54 16.13
N ILE A 488 9.02 8.58 16.99
CA ILE A 488 9.75 8.84 18.24
C ILE A 488 11.18 9.33 17.96
N VAL A 489 11.86 8.81 16.94
CA VAL A 489 13.19 9.30 16.54
C VAL A 489 13.13 10.75 16.08
N ASP A 490 12.11 11.13 15.31
CA ASP A 490 11.91 12.52 14.90
C ASP A 490 11.71 13.46 16.10
N ASP A 491 10.94 13.02 17.12
CA ASP A 491 10.79 13.73 18.39
C ASP A 491 12.14 13.87 19.12
N LEU A 492 12.95 12.81 19.16
CA LEU A 492 14.28 12.83 19.77
C LEU A 492 15.23 13.82 19.11
N MET A 493 15.15 13.98 17.78
CA MET A 493 15.99 14.95 17.07
C MET A 493 15.71 16.38 17.51
N ILE A 494 14.44 16.73 17.75
CA ILE A 494 14.03 18.07 18.19
C ILE A 494 14.37 18.25 19.68
N TYR A 495 14.11 17.25 20.51
CA TYR A 495 14.50 17.25 21.91
C TYR A 495 16.01 17.52 22.08
N ARG A 496 16.87 16.86 21.30
CA ARG A 496 18.32 17.10 21.34
C ARG A 496 18.70 18.53 20.95
N LYS A 497 18.09 19.08 19.90
CA LYS A 497 18.29 20.48 19.50
C LYS A 497 17.84 21.46 20.59
N ALA A 498 16.74 21.14 21.28
CA ALA A 498 16.25 21.94 22.39
C ALA A 498 17.25 21.96 23.55
N LEU A 499 17.76 20.78 23.97
CA LEU A 499 18.81 20.66 24.99
C LEU A 499 20.07 21.46 24.64
N ASP A 500 20.58 21.28 23.42
CA ASP A 500 21.78 21.97 22.93
C ASP A 500 21.60 23.50 22.94
N SER A 501 20.40 24.00 22.65
CA SER A 501 20.14 25.44 22.61
C SER A 501 20.19 26.14 23.98
N ILE A 502 20.11 25.39 25.08
CA ILE A 502 20.22 25.89 26.46
C ILE A 502 21.41 25.32 27.22
N ASP A 503 22.35 24.66 26.51
CA ASP A 503 23.50 23.98 27.09
C ASP A 503 23.14 22.96 28.21
N ARG A 504 21.98 22.29 28.09
CA ARG A 504 21.58 21.22 29.01
C ARG A 504 22.13 19.89 28.52
N GLU A 505 22.79 19.14 29.41
CA GLU A 505 23.35 17.83 29.08
C GLU A 505 22.25 16.80 28.75
N TYR A 506 22.57 15.91 27.80
CA TYR A 506 21.70 14.79 27.46
C TYR A 506 21.66 13.78 28.62
N PRO A 507 20.47 13.31 29.04
CA PRO A 507 20.36 12.40 30.17
C PRO A 507 21.00 11.03 29.89
N GLU A 508 21.91 10.61 30.77
CA GLU A 508 22.53 9.27 30.75
C GLU A 508 22.26 8.52 32.07
N PRO A 509 21.69 7.29 32.05
CA PRO A 509 21.20 6.58 30.87
C PRO A 509 19.87 7.15 30.35
N PHE A 510 19.69 7.14 29.03
CA PHE A 510 18.44 7.58 28.40
C PHE A 510 17.35 6.51 28.44
N ILE A 511 16.10 6.90 28.70
CA ILE A 511 14.99 5.96 28.92
C ILE A 511 14.63 5.13 27.67
N LEU A 512 14.83 5.67 26.45
CA LEU A 512 14.59 4.97 25.18
C LEU A 512 15.90 4.58 24.47
N SER A 513 16.97 4.31 25.23
CA SER A 513 18.27 3.91 24.66
C SER A 513 18.19 2.64 23.80
N ASP A 514 17.27 1.74 24.14
CA ASP A 514 17.02 0.51 23.40
C ASP A 514 16.34 0.74 22.06
N LEU A 515 15.40 1.69 21.95
CA LEU A 515 14.84 2.12 20.67
C LEU A 515 15.94 2.69 19.76
N ILE A 516 16.85 3.51 20.33
CA ILE A 516 17.99 4.05 19.59
C ILE A 516 18.91 2.92 19.10
N ALA A 517 19.20 1.94 19.96
CA ALA A 517 19.99 0.75 19.60
C ALA A 517 19.35 -0.04 18.44
N VAL A 518 18.03 -0.26 18.49
CA VAL A 518 17.28 -0.92 17.41
C VAL A 518 17.37 -0.13 16.10
N LYS A 519 17.11 1.18 16.13
CA LYS A 519 17.11 2.03 14.92
C LYS A 519 18.50 2.23 14.31
N THR A 520 19.55 2.21 15.11
CA THR A 520 20.94 2.31 14.64
C THR A 520 21.52 0.95 14.22
N GLY A 521 20.83 -0.15 14.50
CA GLY A 521 21.33 -1.52 14.30
C GLY A 521 22.41 -1.94 15.30
N VAL A 522 22.85 -1.04 16.18
CA VAL A 522 23.90 -1.31 17.17
C VAL A 522 23.26 -2.00 18.38
N GLN A 523 23.65 -3.24 18.68
CA GLN A 523 23.08 -4.02 19.79
C GLN A 523 21.56 -4.18 19.73
N ALA A 524 20.95 -4.13 18.54
CA ALA A 524 19.49 -4.17 18.36
C ALA A 524 18.87 -5.43 18.99
N SER A 525 19.45 -6.61 18.73
CA SER A 525 18.99 -7.88 19.29
C SER A 525 19.04 -7.90 20.81
N LEU A 526 20.14 -7.41 21.39
CA LEU A 526 20.33 -7.31 22.83
C LEU A 526 19.36 -6.30 23.46
N ALA A 527 19.11 -5.17 22.80
CA ALA A 527 18.19 -4.13 23.24
C ALA A 527 16.75 -4.65 23.32
N VAL A 528 16.27 -5.33 22.27
CA VAL A 528 14.96 -5.99 22.25
C VAL A 528 14.86 -7.05 23.33
N ALA A 529 15.90 -7.88 23.49
CA ALA A 529 15.93 -8.93 24.52
C ALA A 529 15.86 -8.34 25.94
N LYS A 530 16.66 -7.31 26.23
CA LYS A 530 16.65 -6.61 27.53
C LYS A 530 15.30 -5.97 27.83
N ARG A 531 14.64 -5.34 26.84
CA ARG A 531 13.29 -4.78 27.03
C ARG A 531 12.29 -5.88 27.34
N ARG A 532 12.29 -6.97 26.57
CA ARG A 532 11.40 -8.13 26.80
C ARG A 532 11.60 -8.74 28.19
N ALA A 533 12.85 -8.91 28.63
CA ALA A 533 13.17 -9.40 29.97
C ALA A 533 12.66 -8.45 31.07
N ARG A 534 12.85 -7.13 30.92
CA ARG A 534 12.33 -6.10 31.84
C ARG A 534 10.80 -6.16 31.93
N THR A 535 10.11 -6.32 30.80
CA THR A 535 8.65 -6.45 30.78
C THR A 535 8.18 -7.74 31.49
N GLN A 536 8.88 -8.87 31.29
CA GLN A 536 8.53 -10.15 31.94
C GLN A 536 8.77 -10.14 33.46
N GLN A 537 9.85 -9.49 33.93
CA GLN A 537 10.09 -9.29 35.36
C GLN A 537 9.03 -8.37 36.00
N LYS A 538 8.57 -7.34 35.28
CA LYS A 538 7.53 -6.43 35.76
C LYS A 538 6.13 -7.09 35.83
N GLY A 539 5.88 -8.10 34.99
CA GLY A 539 4.65 -8.89 35.01
C GLY A 539 4.58 -9.96 36.11
N THR A 540 5.65 -10.21 36.86
CA THR A 540 5.65 -11.12 38.03
C THR A 540 5.25 -10.41 39.33
N ASP A 541 5.18 -9.08 39.32
CA ASP A 541 4.60 -8.23 40.38
C ASP A 541 3.29 -7.59 39.86
N GLU A 542 2.17 -8.32 39.87
CA GLU A 542 0.85 -7.74 39.62
C GLU A 542 0.54 -6.62 40.64
N PRO A 543 0.04 -5.44 40.24
CA PRO A 543 -0.82 -4.67 41.11
C PRO A 543 -2.18 -5.36 41.13
N LYS A 544 -2.61 -5.77 42.33
CA LYS A 544 -4.01 -6.12 42.58
C LYS A 544 -4.92 -5.01 42.03
N SER A 545 -5.88 -5.41 41.21
CA SER A 545 -7.10 -4.66 40.94
C SER A 545 -7.73 -4.25 42.29
N GLU A 546 -7.62 -2.97 42.64
CA GLU A 546 -8.58 -2.32 43.53
C GLU A 546 -9.58 -1.60 42.63
N GLU A 547 -10.82 -2.13 42.59
CA GLU A 547 -11.98 -1.39 42.08
C GLU A 547 -12.07 -0.04 42.82
N PRO A 548 -12.25 1.09 42.12
CA PRO A 548 -12.47 2.36 42.79
C PRO A 548 -13.85 2.31 43.45
N LYS A 549 -13.87 2.39 44.79
CA LYS A 549 -15.09 2.70 45.54
C LYS A 549 -15.59 4.08 45.13
N SER A 550 -16.82 4.09 44.63
CA SER A 550 -17.68 5.25 44.50
C SER A 550 -17.72 6.05 45.82
N GLU A 551 -17.23 7.29 45.78
CA GLU A 551 -17.66 8.34 46.70
C GLU A 551 -18.59 9.29 45.93
N GLU A 552 -19.85 9.37 46.37
CA GLU A 552 -20.84 10.32 45.89
C GLU A 552 -20.37 11.77 46.14
N PRO A 553 -20.48 12.69 45.17
CA PRO A 553 -20.19 14.09 45.41
C PRO A 553 -21.30 14.71 46.26
N LYS A 554 -20.94 15.22 47.45
CA LYS A 554 -21.80 16.12 48.21
C LYS A 554 -21.97 17.44 47.45
N THR A 555 -23.23 17.77 47.27
CA THR A 555 -23.76 19.04 46.77
C THR A 555 -23.40 20.17 47.74
N GLU A 556 -22.73 21.24 47.26
CA GLU A 556 -22.80 22.56 47.88
C GLU A 556 -23.39 23.55 46.86
N GLU A 557 -24.44 24.25 47.28
CA GLU A 557 -25.18 25.25 46.51
C GLU A 557 -24.33 26.50 46.21
N PRO A 558 -24.55 27.18 45.07
CA PRO A 558 -23.82 28.38 44.72
C PRO A 558 -24.38 29.59 45.49
N LYS A 559 -23.51 30.35 46.17
CA LYS A 559 -23.83 31.70 46.62
C LYS A 559 -23.53 32.71 45.52
N THR A 560 -24.57 33.43 45.16
CA THR A 560 -24.66 34.59 44.27
C THR A 560 -23.94 35.79 44.87
N GLU A 561 -23.06 36.46 44.10
CA GLU A 561 -22.76 37.88 44.27
C GLU A 561 -22.86 38.58 42.91
N GLU A 562 -23.56 39.71 42.90
CA GLU A 562 -23.93 40.53 41.74
C GLU A 562 -22.72 41.28 41.13
N PRO A 563 -22.73 41.56 39.82
CA PRO A 563 -21.66 42.28 39.15
C PRO A 563 -21.80 43.80 39.38
N LYS A 564 -20.72 44.46 39.80
CA LYS A 564 -20.59 45.92 39.69
C LYS A 564 -20.03 46.29 38.33
N THR A 565 -20.82 47.10 37.65
CA THR A 565 -20.57 47.82 36.41
C THR A 565 -19.51 48.91 36.62
N GLU A 566 -18.50 48.98 35.75
CA GLU A 566 -17.77 50.23 35.45
C GLU A 566 -17.69 50.41 33.93
N GLU A 567 -18.00 51.64 33.51
CA GLU A 567 -18.19 52.10 32.14
C GLU A 567 -16.89 52.20 31.34
N PRO A 568 -16.93 52.05 30.00
CA PRO A 568 -15.77 52.23 29.14
C PRO A 568 -15.50 53.73 28.90
N LYS A 569 -14.26 54.16 29.13
CA LYS A 569 -13.77 55.46 28.61
C LYS A 569 -13.26 55.31 27.19
N THR A 570 -13.96 55.99 26.31
CA THR A 570 -13.64 56.37 24.94
C THR A 570 -12.40 57.27 24.89
N GLU A 571 -11.43 56.97 24.04
CA GLU A 571 -10.53 57.98 23.46
C GLU A 571 -10.57 57.86 21.92
N GLU A 572 -10.91 58.97 21.28
CA GLU A 572 -10.97 59.17 19.83
C GLU A 572 -9.57 59.36 19.21
N PRO A 573 -9.39 59.05 17.91
CA PRO A 573 -8.11 59.07 17.23
C PRO A 573 -7.71 60.49 16.83
N LYS A 574 -6.40 60.81 16.90
CA LYS A 574 -5.84 61.98 16.23
C LYS A 574 -5.20 61.59 14.90
N THR A 575 -5.79 62.16 13.86
CA THR A 575 -5.37 62.28 12.47
C THR A 575 -4.13 63.17 12.34
N GLU A 576 -3.11 62.72 11.60
CA GLU A 576 -2.22 63.59 10.80
C GLU A 576 -1.88 62.87 9.48
N GLU A 577 -2.34 63.44 8.37
CA GLU A 577 -1.75 63.26 7.03
C GLU A 577 -1.13 64.62 6.59
N PRO A 578 -0.49 64.76 5.42
CA PRO A 578 0.87 64.31 5.11
C PRO A 578 1.72 65.50 4.64
N LYS A 579 3.05 65.34 4.51
CA LYS A 579 3.86 66.21 3.64
C LYS A 579 4.67 65.41 2.64
N THR A 580 4.24 65.56 1.41
CA THR A 580 4.99 65.47 0.14
C THR A 580 6.37 66.11 0.20
N ASP A 581 7.35 65.42 -0.37
CA ASP A 581 8.25 66.03 -1.36
C ASP A 581 8.58 65.01 -2.47
N LYS A 582 8.57 65.50 -3.70
CA LYS A 582 8.79 64.80 -4.98
C LYS A 582 9.68 65.74 -5.81
N PRO A 583 10.21 65.31 -6.97
CA PRO A 583 11.41 64.51 -7.20
C PRO A 583 12.53 65.35 -7.88
N LYS A 584 13.72 64.77 -8.10
CA LYS A 584 14.52 65.18 -9.27
C LYS A 584 15.41 64.05 -9.82
N THR A 585 15.15 63.84 -11.11
CA THR A 585 15.78 63.07 -12.17
C THR A 585 17.21 63.52 -12.48
N GLU A 586 18.09 62.59 -12.88
CA GLU A 586 18.73 62.63 -14.21
C GLU A 586 19.30 61.24 -14.59
N GLU A 587 19.03 60.86 -15.85
CA GLU A 587 19.35 59.62 -16.55
C GLU A 587 20.75 59.69 -17.24
N PRO A 588 21.03 59.00 -18.37
CA PRO A 588 21.46 57.60 -18.53
C PRO A 588 22.75 57.47 -19.39
N LYS A 589 23.14 56.23 -19.74
CA LYS A 589 23.65 55.75 -21.07
C LYS A 589 24.62 54.55 -20.89
N THR A 590 24.21 53.33 -21.24
CA THR A 590 24.29 52.62 -22.55
C THR A 590 25.71 52.27 -23.01
N ASP A 591 25.98 50.97 -23.14
CA ASP A 591 26.14 50.24 -24.43
C ASP A 591 26.31 48.73 -24.11
N SER A 592 25.40 47.83 -24.53
CA SER A 592 25.18 47.26 -25.87
C SER A 592 25.96 45.94 -26.10
N PRO A 593 25.46 45.02 -26.96
CA PRO A 593 25.36 43.60 -26.65
C PRO A 593 26.04 42.68 -27.70
N ILE A 594 25.63 41.39 -27.72
CA ILE A 594 25.64 40.41 -28.83
C ILE A 594 26.84 39.45 -28.89
N ALA A 595 26.57 38.15 -28.76
CA ALA A 595 26.65 37.19 -29.89
C ALA A 595 26.42 35.73 -29.42
N GLU A 596 25.39 35.09 -29.96
CA GLU A 596 25.40 33.66 -30.29
C GLU A 596 26.47 33.38 -31.37
N PRO A 597 26.88 32.13 -31.54
CA PRO A 597 26.48 31.50 -32.81
C PRO A 597 26.08 30.02 -32.71
N GLU A 598 25.00 29.75 -33.44
CA GLU A 598 24.68 28.64 -34.35
C GLU A 598 25.50 27.33 -34.40
N SER A 599 24.71 26.25 -34.43
CA SER A 599 24.77 25.03 -35.27
C SER A 599 26.10 24.48 -35.79
N ASP A 600 26.35 23.21 -35.49
CA ASP A 600 26.91 22.28 -36.47
C ASP A 600 26.28 20.88 -36.32
N GLU A 601 25.77 20.40 -37.45
CA GLU A 601 25.16 19.09 -37.72
C GLU A 601 26.28 18.04 -37.91
N PRO A 602 26.16 16.77 -37.46
CA PRO A 602 27.08 15.73 -37.88
C PRO A 602 26.55 14.98 -39.11
N PRO A 603 27.44 14.51 -40.01
CA PRO A 603 27.06 13.85 -41.25
C PRO A 603 26.73 12.36 -41.02
N GLY A 604 25.83 11.83 -41.83
CA GLY A 604 25.88 10.43 -42.29
C GLY A 604 26.00 10.41 -43.82
N PRO A 605 26.09 9.25 -44.52
CA PRO A 605 26.18 7.87 -44.04
C PRO A 605 27.32 7.05 -44.72
N GLU A 606 27.64 5.85 -44.23
CA GLU A 606 28.25 4.81 -45.08
C GLU A 606 27.71 3.41 -44.76
N SER A 607 27.47 2.67 -45.84
CA SER A 607 26.77 1.39 -45.90
C SER A 607 27.76 0.24 -46.00
N ALA A 608 27.53 -0.87 -45.28
CA ALA A 608 27.99 -2.19 -45.69
C ALA A 608 26.92 -3.25 -45.38
N ALA A 609 26.58 -4.01 -46.41
CA ALA A 609 25.55 -5.04 -46.43
C ALA A 609 26.14 -6.45 -46.26
N ALA A 610 25.43 -7.32 -45.54
CA ALA A 610 25.26 -8.78 -45.68
C ALA A 610 24.73 -9.31 -44.33
N GLY A 611 23.67 -10.10 -44.16
CA GLY A 611 22.82 -10.88 -45.04
C GLY A 611 22.45 -12.15 -44.26
N SER A 612 21.18 -12.32 -43.84
CA SER A 612 20.43 -13.60 -43.73
C SER A 612 19.08 -13.42 -43.04
N LYS A 613 18.09 -14.16 -43.52
CA LYS A 613 16.63 -14.15 -43.22
C LYS A 613 16.29 -15.25 -42.17
N PRO A 614 15.03 -15.46 -41.75
CA PRO A 614 14.47 -15.01 -40.46
C PRO A 614 14.00 -16.16 -39.53
N GLU A 615 13.85 -15.88 -38.22
CA GLU A 615 12.94 -16.63 -37.32
C GLU A 615 12.16 -15.63 -36.43
N PRO A 616 10.86 -15.83 -36.17
CA PRO A 616 10.06 -14.88 -35.40
C PRO A 616 10.11 -15.22 -33.92
N ALA A 617 10.86 -14.46 -33.13
CA ALA A 617 10.68 -14.40 -31.68
C ALA A 617 9.73 -13.24 -31.36
N THR A 618 8.54 -13.57 -30.88
CA THR A 618 7.61 -12.67 -30.23
C THR A 618 8.25 -12.10 -28.96
N VAL A 619 8.63 -10.82 -28.98
CA VAL A 619 8.96 -10.06 -27.77
C VAL A 619 7.83 -9.05 -27.55
N SER A 620 6.91 -9.39 -26.65
CA SER A 620 6.07 -8.42 -25.98
C SER A 620 6.93 -7.69 -24.94
N PRO A 621 6.84 -6.36 -24.79
CA PRO A 621 7.45 -5.69 -23.65
C PRO A 621 6.68 -6.10 -22.38
N GLU A 622 7.38 -6.73 -21.43
CA GLU A 622 6.94 -6.85 -20.05
C GLU A 622 6.74 -5.44 -19.45
N PRO A 623 5.70 -5.24 -18.61
CA PRO A 623 5.57 -4.00 -17.86
C PRO A 623 6.71 -3.89 -16.86
N ALA A 624 7.43 -2.77 -16.90
CA ALA A 624 8.39 -2.40 -15.87
C ALA A 624 7.68 -2.38 -14.50
N SER A 625 8.08 -3.29 -13.63
CA SER A 625 7.84 -3.17 -12.19
C SER A 625 8.46 -1.85 -11.69
N PRO A 626 7.83 -1.16 -10.73
CA PRO A 626 8.38 0.07 -10.18
C PRO A 626 9.68 -0.26 -9.44
N VAL A 627 10.79 0.24 -10.00
CA VAL A 627 12.10 0.28 -9.34
C VAL A 627 11.98 1.25 -8.16
N GLN A 628 12.17 0.74 -6.94
CA GLN A 628 12.44 1.58 -5.77
C GLN A 628 13.81 2.24 -5.96
N PRO A 629 14.04 3.47 -5.46
CA PRO A 629 15.38 4.04 -5.46
C PRO A 629 16.27 3.17 -4.55
N GLU A 630 17.29 2.52 -5.12
CA GLU A 630 18.36 1.92 -4.33
C GLU A 630 19.18 3.02 -3.65
N PRO A 631 19.64 2.79 -2.40
CA PRO A 631 20.61 3.67 -1.76
C PRO A 631 21.94 3.59 -2.54
N GLY A 632 22.60 4.74 -2.73
CA GLY A 632 23.89 4.77 -3.42
C GLY A 632 24.94 3.95 -2.67
N ASP A 633 25.54 3.00 -3.37
CA ASP A 633 26.80 2.35 -2.99
C ASP A 633 27.93 3.38 -3.04
N GLU A 634 28.22 4.03 -1.91
CA GLU A 634 29.58 4.48 -1.61
C GLU A 634 30.30 3.33 -0.88
N GLU A 635 31.09 2.59 -1.65
CA GLU A 635 32.02 1.58 -1.14
C GLU A 635 33.08 2.27 -0.25
N PRO A 636 33.22 1.91 1.04
CA PRO A 636 34.27 2.49 1.88
C PRO A 636 35.64 1.93 1.47
N PRO A 637 36.72 2.73 1.48
CA PRO A 637 38.05 2.20 1.19
C PRO A 637 38.44 1.16 2.25
N GLY A 638 38.67 -0.08 1.79
CA GLY A 638 39.08 -1.19 2.63
C GLY A 638 40.44 -0.97 3.33
N PRO A 639 40.70 -1.68 4.44
CA PRO A 639 41.84 -1.42 5.30
C PRO A 639 43.14 -1.95 4.68
N GLU A 640 44.12 -1.07 4.46
CA GLU A 640 45.51 -1.48 4.22
C GLU A 640 46.05 -2.19 5.46
N ARG A 641 46.25 -3.50 5.34
CA ARG A 641 47.04 -4.29 6.30
C ARG A 641 48.49 -3.84 6.23
N ALA A 642 48.95 -3.25 7.32
CA ALA A 642 50.36 -3.09 7.66
C ALA A 642 51.07 -4.45 7.63
N ALA A 643 51.93 -4.65 6.63
CA ALA A 643 52.95 -5.69 6.66
C ALA A 643 54.21 -5.11 7.29
N ALA A 644 54.60 -5.67 8.42
CA ALA A 644 55.89 -5.42 9.05
C ALA A 644 57.02 -5.90 8.12
N ALA A 645 57.94 -5.00 7.80
CA ALA A 645 59.27 -5.32 7.30
C ALA A 645 60.30 -4.68 8.24
N THR A 646 60.94 -5.55 9.01
CA THR A 646 62.20 -5.32 9.72
C THR A 646 63.36 -5.10 8.74
N GLU A 647 64.44 -4.52 9.27
CA GLU A 647 65.80 -4.34 8.71
C GLU A 647 66.05 -2.95 8.11
N ALA A 648 66.68 -2.03 8.85
CA ALA A 648 68.08 -1.97 9.31
C ALA A 648 68.93 -1.12 8.37
N ASP A 649 69.54 -0.12 9.01
CA ASP A 649 70.44 0.89 8.49
C ASP A 649 71.68 0.31 7.79
N THR A 650 71.95 0.86 6.59
CA THR A 650 73.23 1.33 6.00
C THR A 650 74.50 0.45 5.98
N PRO A 651 75.42 0.62 5.01
CA PRO A 651 75.74 1.84 4.22
C PRO A 651 75.38 1.81 2.73
#